data_AF-A0A955YZQ1-F1
#
_entry.id   AF-A0A955YZQ1-F1
#
_cell.length_a   1.000
_cell.length_b   1.000
_cell.length_c   1.000
_cell.angle_alpha   90.00
_cell.angle_beta   90.00
_cell.angle_gamma   90.00
#
_symmetry.space_group_name_H-M   'P 1'
#
loop_
_entity.id
_entity.type
_entity.pdbx_description
1 polymer ?
#
loop_
_entity_poly.entity_id
_entity_poly.type
_entity_poly.pdbx_seq_one_letter_code
_entity_poly.pdbx_strand_id
1 'polypeptide(L)'
;RGRAVRGISGEGVVLSVDVSKEAALEHIARWRSGRTGERATSANQESGTDGTPASEPPPPARSVALDGMEVTLRDRHGPLFTMDDVRITGDGGPITVAAGAVTLGGQETERLELRDFSVVVDRELERGTRLVSGAIEGGSLHLAKRDAAAAKTGLRARLLSLREDLQAVGGSAEQAPRAPDDDLPGWLSRLAEGFSFQVRDVDVEDAGGRAVLSDLSLEVSRKGSDSVKLAGEGTPTGDGTLAWDLRLWPGELRGEGTLSFSELPLALLVPALPDVPWHEPEGAMLTGNLSLTARGATDIEWAGEISLSNGGLFSERISPEPVKGIRAWLKGEGAWAPEGRELVFNEARLGLGEASVVMSGTIAWPADHYRFDLSVDLPPTPCQRAVAAIPRDLLAEAAGFSLQGSLAGSLTLSLDSRNLDDLDLKLRVADGCNFVEVPLVADLRRVSVPFVHKVREPNDEWFEMEAGPGSANWVPLQDISPFFVHTVLAHEDGGFFGHGGFAVWAIKGALRKNLKAKAYVQGASTISMQLAKNIFLHREKTLGRKVQEVLLTWWLERGLGKAGILELYLNVIEYGPSIYGIKNAARHYFGRHPRDLSLAQGAFLACILPNPKRYYHNYTNGLSSSTANNMRRLIKHMHAKGRVDEAALNAALAEIDRFAFQKEGQPPPGPSGIHPGSAAILPYMGGPLFDPWEEELAGDDPVEPTR
;
A
#
# COMPACT_ATOMS: atom_id res chain seq x y z
N ARG A 1 65.31 20.69 -9.17
CA ARG A 1 65.30 20.84 -7.70
C ARG A 1 63.92 20.43 -7.22
N GLY A 2 63.80 19.38 -6.41
CA GLY A 2 62.52 18.75 -6.03
C GLY A 2 61.50 19.70 -5.40
N ARG A 3 60.65 20.29 -6.24
CA ARG A 3 59.41 20.96 -5.86
C ARG A 3 58.31 20.36 -6.73
N ALA A 4 57.30 19.77 -6.10
CA ALA A 4 56.00 19.55 -6.72
C ALA A 4 55.55 20.87 -7.37
N VAL A 5 54.93 20.80 -8.55
CA VAL A 5 54.24 21.97 -9.12
C VAL A 5 53.02 22.23 -8.24
N ARG A 6 53.20 22.99 -7.16
CA ARG A 6 52.10 23.47 -6.33
C ARG A 6 51.45 24.66 -7.04
N GLY A 7 50.52 24.35 -7.93
CA GLY A 7 49.52 25.31 -8.43
C GLY A 7 49.93 26.11 -9.66
N ILE A 8 49.06 26.08 -10.67
CA ILE A 8 48.91 27.17 -11.64
C ILE A 8 47.76 28.03 -11.09
N SER A 9 48.05 29.24 -10.62
CA SER A 9 47.03 30.15 -10.08
C SER A 9 46.60 31.16 -11.16
N GLY A 10 45.32 31.12 -11.52
CA GLY A 10 44.59 32.19 -12.19
C GLY A 10 43.44 32.64 -11.29
N GLU A 11 43.02 33.90 -11.40
CA GLU A 11 42.02 34.60 -10.57
C GLU A 11 41.01 33.69 -9.82
N GLY A 12 41.32 33.36 -8.56
CA GLY A 12 40.38 32.75 -7.61
C GLY A 12 40.28 31.21 -7.57
N VAL A 13 40.95 30.46 -8.46
CA VAL A 13 40.90 28.98 -8.51
C VAL A 13 42.30 28.38 -8.46
N VAL A 14 42.49 27.34 -7.64
CA VAL A 14 43.77 26.63 -7.46
C VAL A 14 43.62 25.21 -8.02
N LEU A 15 44.33 24.92 -9.12
CA LEU A 15 44.52 23.55 -9.59
C LEU A 15 45.63 22.89 -8.75
N SER A 16 45.27 21.90 -7.94
CA SER A 16 46.20 21.07 -7.19
C SER A 16 46.33 19.70 -7.85
N VAL A 17 47.53 19.39 -8.31
CA VAL A 17 47.88 18.06 -8.83
C VAL A 17 48.81 17.41 -7.81
N ASP A 18 48.33 16.37 -7.14
CA ASP A 18 49.17 15.58 -6.24
C ASP A 18 49.63 14.32 -6.96
N VAL A 19 50.94 14.12 -6.96
CA VAL A 19 51.60 13.03 -7.69
C VAL A 19 52.11 12.05 -6.63
N SER A 20 51.17 11.34 -6.01
CA SER A 20 51.44 10.43 -4.91
C SER A 20 51.80 9.03 -5.43
N LYS A 21 52.92 8.89 -6.14
CA LYS A 21 53.65 7.61 -6.31
C LYS A 21 55.00 7.91 -6.96
N GLU A 22 56.07 7.40 -6.34
CA GLU A 22 57.46 7.57 -6.77
C GLU A 22 57.71 7.23 -8.27
N ALA A 23 56.83 6.43 -8.87
CA ALA A 23 56.84 6.04 -10.29
C ALA A 23 56.71 7.22 -11.28
N ALA A 24 55.89 8.24 -11.00
CA ALA A 24 55.68 9.36 -11.93
C ALA A 24 56.87 10.35 -11.94
N LEU A 25 57.52 10.56 -10.79
CA LEU A 25 58.77 11.33 -10.71
C LEU A 25 59.92 10.63 -11.42
N GLU A 26 59.97 9.29 -11.36
CA GLU A 26 60.96 8.48 -12.09
C GLU A 26 60.75 8.55 -13.61
N HIS A 27 59.49 8.51 -14.09
CA HIS A 27 59.17 8.64 -15.52
C HIS A 27 59.49 10.04 -16.05
N ILE A 28 59.17 11.09 -15.30
CA ILE A 28 59.52 12.49 -15.65
C ILE A 28 61.04 12.68 -15.67
N ALA A 29 61.80 12.00 -14.78
CA ALA A 29 63.26 12.03 -14.78
C ALA A 29 63.88 11.27 -15.97
N ARG A 30 63.30 10.13 -16.38
CA ARG A 30 63.70 9.40 -17.61
C ARG A 30 63.40 10.22 -18.86
N TRP A 31 62.22 10.85 -18.94
CA TRP A 31 61.83 11.74 -20.03
C TRP A 31 62.75 12.96 -20.18
N ARG A 32 63.17 13.59 -19.06
CA ARG A 32 64.11 14.73 -19.07
C ARG A 32 65.56 14.38 -19.39
N SER A 33 65.99 13.14 -19.12
CA SER A 33 67.41 12.75 -19.26
C SER A 33 67.79 12.23 -20.64
N GLY A 34 66.83 12.04 -21.54
CA GLY A 34 67.08 11.60 -22.93
C GLY A 34 67.78 10.25 -23.06
N ARG A 35 67.84 9.44 -21.99
CA ARG A 35 68.42 8.09 -22.05
C ARG A 35 67.38 7.10 -22.56
N THR A 36 67.28 6.97 -23.87
CA THR A 36 66.85 5.73 -24.50
C THR A 36 68.05 4.78 -24.52
N GLY A 37 67.95 3.63 -23.87
CA GLY A 37 69.03 2.64 -23.85
C GLY A 37 68.52 1.31 -23.33
N GLU A 38 67.99 0.51 -24.24
CA GLU A 38 67.77 -0.92 -24.05
C GLU A 38 69.07 -1.62 -23.62
N ARG A 39 68.99 -2.52 -22.65
CA ARG A 39 69.87 -3.70 -22.61
C ARG A 39 69.21 -4.76 -23.49
N ALA A 40 69.51 -4.74 -24.78
CA ALA A 40 69.45 -5.94 -25.59
C ALA A 40 70.77 -6.73 -25.39
N THR A 41 70.62 -8.01 -25.13
CA THR A 41 71.65 -9.03 -25.00
C THR A 41 72.69 -8.99 -26.13
N SER A 42 73.96 -9.04 -25.77
CA SER A 42 75.08 -9.25 -26.70
C SER A 42 75.21 -10.73 -27.09
N ALA A 43 75.21 -11.02 -28.40
CA ALA A 43 76.13 -11.98 -29.03
C ALA A 43 76.15 -11.84 -30.57
N ASN A 44 77.27 -11.29 -31.05
CA ASN A 44 77.93 -11.40 -32.36
C ASN A 44 77.29 -11.01 -33.71
N GLN A 45 78.08 -10.19 -34.40
CA GLN A 45 78.07 -9.74 -35.80
C GLN A 45 78.43 -10.85 -36.80
N GLU A 46 77.90 -10.70 -38.02
CA GLU A 46 78.55 -10.83 -39.35
C GLU A 46 77.44 -10.49 -40.37
N SER A 47 77.59 -9.91 -41.56
CA SER A 47 78.60 -9.16 -42.30
C SER A 47 77.86 -8.65 -43.58
N GLY A 48 78.33 -7.61 -44.27
CA GLY A 48 78.00 -7.42 -45.70
C GLY A 48 77.23 -6.16 -46.12
N THR A 49 78.00 -5.12 -46.43
CA THR A 49 77.98 -4.25 -47.63
C THR A 49 76.68 -3.86 -48.38
N ASP A 50 76.62 -2.53 -48.61
CA ASP A 50 76.25 -1.79 -49.83
C ASP A 50 74.83 -1.26 -50.04
N GLY A 51 74.75 0.07 -50.24
CA GLY A 51 73.77 0.72 -51.13
C GLY A 51 72.81 1.77 -50.54
N THR A 52 72.97 3.02 -50.99
CA THR A 52 72.02 4.18 -51.01
C THR A 52 71.78 5.00 -49.72
N PRO A 53 71.72 6.36 -49.80
CA PRO A 53 71.47 7.22 -48.65
C PRO A 53 69.99 7.18 -48.27
N ALA A 54 69.69 6.58 -47.12
CA ALA A 54 68.38 6.67 -46.51
C ALA A 54 68.18 8.08 -45.92
N SER A 55 67.03 8.68 -46.24
CA SER A 55 66.45 9.81 -45.52
C SER A 55 66.54 9.60 -44.01
N GLU A 56 66.85 10.65 -43.25
CA GLU A 56 66.83 10.63 -41.78
C GLU A 56 65.56 9.91 -41.26
N PRO A 57 65.70 8.96 -40.31
CA PRO A 57 64.55 8.35 -39.68
C PRO A 57 63.76 9.45 -38.95
N PRO A 58 62.42 9.43 -38.98
CA PRO A 58 61.61 10.38 -38.23
C PRO A 58 61.96 10.28 -36.73
N PRO A 59 61.90 11.39 -35.98
CA PRO A 59 62.18 11.37 -34.55
C PRO A 59 61.24 10.38 -33.85
N PRO A 60 61.71 9.62 -32.84
CA PRO A 60 60.86 8.65 -32.15
C PRO A 60 59.63 9.34 -31.54
N ALA A 61 58.45 8.74 -31.73
CA ALA A 61 57.19 9.22 -31.19
C ALA A 61 57.31 9.37 -29.66
N ARG A 62 57.03 10.58 -29.16
CA ARG A 62 57.07 10.89 -27.74
C ARG A 62 55.80 10.37 -27.09
N SER A 63 55.81 9.14 -26.58
CA SER A 63 54.74 8.65 -25.73
C SER A 63 54.86 9.19 -24.29
N VAL A 64 53.73 9.61 -23.73
CA VAL A 64 53.60 10.01 -22.31
C VAL A 64 52.56 9.09 -21.68
N ALA A 65 52.94 8.42 -20.60
CA ALA A 65 52.03 7.66 -19.74
C ALA A 65 52.27 8.11 -18.29
N LEU A 66 51.27 8.75 -17.70
CA LEU A 66 51.28 9.18 -16.30
C LEU A 66 50.15 8.45 -15.59
N ASP A 67 50.46 7.75 -14.50
CA ASP A 67 49.53 6.88 -13.77
C ASP A 67 49.42 7.27 -12.29
N GLY A 68 48.23 7.08 -11.71
CA GLY A 68 48.00 7.20 -10.27
C GLY A 68 48.04 8.63 -9.74
N MET A 69 47.59 9.59 -10.53
CA MET A 69 47.50 10.99 -10.12
C MET A 69 46.17 11.29 -9.44
N GLU A 70 46.20 12.19 -8.46
CA GLU A 70 45.00 12.85 -7.96
C GLU A 70 44.97 14.29 -8.49
N VAL A 71 43.88 14.64 -9.17
CA VAL A 71 43.68 15.99 -9.70
C VAL A 71 42.51 16.63 -8.99
N THR A 72 42.79 17.60 -8.12
CA THR A 72 41.76 18.34 -7.40
C THR A 72 41.76 19.80 -7.83
N LEU A 73 40.63 20.26 -8.39
CA LEU A 73 40.33 21.68 -8.59
C LEU A 73 39.72 22.22 -7.31
N ARG A 74 40.30 23.28 -6.74
CA ARG A 74 39.84 23.90 -5.49
C ARG A 74 39.55 25.37 -5.70
N ASP A 75 38.54 25.88 -5.02
CA ASP A 75 38.37 27.32 -4.79
C ASP A 75 38.61 27.64 -3.30
N ARG A 76 38.32 28.89 -2.91
CA ARG A 76 38.42 29.38 -1.53
C ARG A 76 37.40 28.75 -0.56
N HIS A 77 36.47 27.93 -1.05
CA HIS A 77 35.38 27.31 -0.29
C HIS A 77 35.46 25.77 -0.27
N GLY A 78 36.37 25.14 -1.04
CA GLY A 78 36.64 23.71 -0.97
C GLY A 78 37.04 23.09 -2.32
N PRO A 79 37.17 21.75 -2.38
CA PRO A 79 37.31 21.05 -3.66
C PRO A 79 36.00 21.17 -4.48
N LEU A 80 36.14 21.62 -5.72
CA LEU A 80 35.05 21.71 -6.70
C LEU A 80 34.89 20.40 -7.47
N PHE A 81 36.04 19.78 -7.73
CA PHE A 81 36.19 18.65 -8.63
C PHE A 81 37.44 17.88 -8.22
N THR A 82 37.32 16.57 -8.01
CA THR A 82 38.44 15.67 -7.72
C THR A 82 38.39 14.50 -8.69
N MET A 83 39.52 14.18 -9.30
CA MET A 83 39.71 12.96 -10.08
C MET A 83 40.77 12.10 -9.39
N ASP A 84 40.41 10.86 -9.12
CA ASP A 84 41.26 9.87 -8.46
C ASP A 84 41.74 8.80 -9.46
N ASP A 85 42.95 8.30 -9.23
CA ASP A 85 43.63 7.31 -10.09
C ASP A 85 43.70 7.73 -11.56
N VAL A 86 44.06 9.00 -11.79
CA VAL A 86 44.12 9.56 -13.14
C VAL A 86 45.29 8.97 -13.92
N ARG A 87 44.97 8.42 -15.09
CA ARG A 87 45.88 7.94 -16.12
C ARG A 87 45.83 8.86 -17.33
N ILE A 88 46.96 9.43 -17.73
CA ILE A 88 47.09 10.22 -18.94
C ILE A 88 48.00 9.49 -19.92
N THR A 89 47.49 9.13 -21.09
CA THR A 89 48.24 8.47 -22.17
C THR A 89 48.18 9.27 -23.46
N GLY A 90 49.29 9.34 -24.18
CA GLY A 90 49.33 9.90 -25.53
C GLY A 90 50.61 9.51 -26.26
N ASP A 91 50.51 9.22 -27.55
CA ASP A 91 51.57 8.67 -28.41
C ASP A 91 51.89 9.57 -29.62
N GLY A 92 51.60 10.87 -29.50
CA GLY A 92 51.76 11.85 -30.58
C GLY A 92 50.44 12.26 -31.25
N GLY A 93 49.32 11.63 -30.89
CA GLY A 93 47.95 12.00 -31.25
C GLY A 93 47.11 12.53 -30.06
N PRO A 94 45.77 12.33 -30.07
CA PRO A 94 44.87 12.75 -28.99
C PRO A 94 45.32 12.22 -27.63
N ILE A 95 45.19 13.06 -26.60
CA ILE A 95 45.57 12.71 -25.23
C ILE A 95 44.37 12.07 -24.55
N THR A 96 44.52 10.83 -24.09
CA THR A 96 43.50 10.15 -23.29
C THR A 96 43.74 10.40 -21.82
N VAL A 97 42.71 10.85 -21.11
CA VAL A 97 42.68 11.06 -19.66
C VAL A 97 41.63 10.14 -19.08
N ALA A 98 42.05 9.08 -18.40
CA ALA A 98 41.18 8.17 -17.67
C ALA A 98 41.28 8.44 -16.16
N ALA A 99 40.22 8.22 -15.40
CA ALA A 99 40.19 8.35 -13.94
C ALA A 99 39.36 7.20 -13.35
N GLY A 100 39.85 6.57 -12.29
CA GLY A 100 39.14 5.51 -11.58
C GLY A 100 37.89 6.03 -10.87
N ALA A 101 37.94 7.26 -10.36
CA ALA A 101 36.77 7.97 -9.85
C ALA A 101 36.83 9.48 -10.13
N VAL A 102 35.69 10.11 -10.37
CA VAL A 102 35.53 11.56 -10.50
C VAL A 102 34.44 12.01 -9.55
N THR A 103 34.78 12.92 -8.65
CA THR A 103 33.88 13.47 -7.64
C THR A 103 33.60 14.94 -7.94
N LEU A 104 32.32 15.29 -8.06
CA LEU A 104 31.83 16.66 -8.22
C LEU A 104 31.09 17.08 -6.94
N GLY A 105 31.44 18.24 -6.37
CA GLY A 105 30.77 18.81 -5.19
C GLY A 105 31.66 19.03 -3.96
N GLY A 106 31.34 20.07 -3.17
CA GLY A 106 32.22 20.59 -2.10
C GLY A 106 31.96 20.10 -0.67
N GLN A 107 30.85 19.40 -0.41
CA GLN A 107 30.46 18.88 0.92
C GLN A 107 30.15 17.38 0.82
N GLU A 108 30.41 16.58 1.88
CA GLU A 108 30.20 15.12 1.86
C GLU A 108 28.77 14.67 1.54
N THR A 109 27.78 15.52 1.78
CA THR A 109 26.35 15.23 1.59
C THR A 109 25.82 15.58 0.20
N GLU A 110 26.63 16.20 -0.66
CA GLU A 110 26.27 16.65 -2.01
C GLU A 110 27.35 16.24 -3.03
N ARG A 111 27.65 14.94 -3.11
CA ARG A 111 28.67 14.40 -4.03
C ARG A 111 28.05 13.59 -5.15
N LEU A 112 28.47 13.89 -6.37
CA LEU A 112 28.27 13.01 -7.53
C LEU A 112 29.59 12.29 -7.79
N GLU A 113 29.60 10.96 -7.65
CA GLU A 113 30.77 10.11 -7.91
C GLU A 113 30.55 9.32 -9.22
N LEU A 114 31.43 9.54 -10.20
CA LEU A 114 31.50 8.79 -11.45
C LEU A 114 32.68 7.84 -11.37
N ARG A 115 32.49 6.55 -11.69
CA ARG A 115 33.58 5.57 -11.73
C ARG A 115 33.92 5.18 -13.17
N ASP A 116 35.19 4.85 -13.40
CA ASP A 116 35.73 4.41 -14.70
C ASP A 116 35.52 5.46 -15.82
N PHE A 117 35.92 6.70 -15.53
CA PHE A 117 35.80 7.84 -16.44
C PHE A 117 36.93 7.87 -17.46
N SER A 118 36.65 8.18 -18.73
CA SER A 118 37.69 8.43 -19.74
C SER A 118 37.33 9.57 -20.68
N VAL A 119 38.29 10.44 -21.02
CA VAL A 119 38.12 11.56 -21.94
C VAL A 119 39.27 11.57 -22.94
N VAL A 120 38.95 11.74 -24.22
CA VAL A 120 39.94 11.86 -25.29
C VAL A 120 39.98 13.33 -25.74
N VAL A 121 41.14 13.97 -25.57
CA VAL A 121 41.36 15.38 -25.90
C VAL A 121 42.20 15.48 -27.17
N ASP A 122 41.61 15.96 -28.26
CA ASP A 122 42.32 16.19 -29.51
C ASP A 122 43.04 17.56 -29.50
N ARG A 123 44.21 17.63 -30.14
CA ARG A 123 45.15 18.77 -30.03
C ARG A 123 45.25 19.51 -31.37
N GLU A 124 44.37 20.48 -31.61
CA GLU A 124 44.58 21.46 -32.70
C GLU A 124 45.56 22.56 -32.27
N LEU A 125 46.75 22.56 -32.88
CA LEU A 125 47.90 23.39 -32.49
C LEU A 125 47.79 24.91 -32.72
N GLU A 126 46.68 25.44 -33.25
CA GLU A 126 46.58 26.87 -33.58
C GLU A 126 45.42 27.65 -32.92
N ARG A 127 44.51 27.02 -32.15
CA ARG A 127 43.32 27.73 -31.60
C ARG A 127 43.01 27.50 -30.11
N GLY A 128 43.97 26.96 -29.35
CA GLY A 128 43.76 26.64 -27.93
C GLY A 128 43.04 25.31 -27.74
N THR A 129 43.19 24.74 -26.54
CA THR A 129 42.65 23.42 -26.18
C THR A 129 41.12 23.43 -26.28
N ARG A 130 40.55 22.60 -27.16
CA ARG A 130 39.11 22.46 -27.33
C ARG A 130 38.72 21.05 -26.88
N LEU A 131 37.78 20.94 -25.93
CA LEU A 131 37.20 19.65 -25.57
C LEU A 131 36.30 19.22 -26.74
N VAL A 132 36.65 18.17 -27.47
CA VAL A 132 35.92 17.76 -28.70
C VAL A 132 34.87 16.69 -28.39
N SER A 133 35.11 15.82 -27.41
CA SER A 133 34.15 14.83 -26.92
C SER A 133 34.67 14.14 -25.65
N GLY A 134 33.81 13.90 -24.66
CA GLY A 134 34.04 12.94 -23.58
C GLY A 134 33.10 11.74 -23.77
N ALA A 135 33.59 10.52 -23.53
CA ALA A 135 32.78 9.31 -23.63
C ALA A 135 33.03 8.44 -22.39
N ILE A 136 31.97 8.14 -21.65
CA ILE A 136 32.00 7.18 -20.54
C ILE A 136 31.71 5.80 -21.14
N GLU A 137 32.72 4.98 -21.36
CA GLU A 137 32.53 3.57 -21.74
C GLU A 137 32.44 2.71 -20.47
N GLY A 138 31.23 2.30 -20.10
CA GLY A 138 31.02 1.24 -19.10
C GLY A 138 31.00 1.67 -17.63
N GLY A 139 30.89 2.96 -17.33
CA GLY A 139 30.80 3.49 -15.97
C GLY A 139 29.45 3.22 -15.29
N SER A 140 29.48 3.03 -13.97
CA SER A 140 28.28 2.97 -13.11
C SER A 140 28.07 4.32 -12.43
N LEU A 141 26.87 4.90 -12.56
CA LEU A 141 26.49 6.15 -11.89
C LEU A 141 25.93 5.83 -10.51
N HIS A 142 26.63 6.27 -9.46
CA HIS A 142 26.16 6.13 -8.08
C HIS A 142 25.65 7.49 -7.56
N LEU A 143 24.33 7.69 -7.59
CA LEU A 143 23.68 8.82 -6.92
C LEU A 143 23.61 8.54 -5.42
N ALA A 144 24.63 8.96 -4.67
CA ALA A 144 24.68 8.78 -3.22
C ALA A 144 23.88 9.88 -2.50
N LYS A 145 22.55 9.85 -2.56
CA LYS A 145 21.75 10.20 -1.37
C LYS A 145 21.45 8.87 -0.69
N ARG A 146 21.95 8.71 0.53
CA ARG A 146 21.84 7.46 1.30
C ARG A 146 20.39 7.29 1.77
N ASP A 147 19.46 7.08 0.85
CA ASP A 147 18.11 6.64 1.15
C ASP A 147 18.14 5.12 1.31
N ALA A 148 17.78 4.66 2.51
CA ALA A 148 17.64 3.25 2.83
C ALA A 148 16.62 2.51 1.92
N ALA A 149 15.85 3.25 1.10
CA ALA A 149 14.95 2.72 0.09
C ALA A 149 15.69 2.10 -1.12
N ALA A 150 16.76 2.74 -1.63
CA ALA A 150 17.49 2.25 -2.81
C ALA A 150 18.23 0.92 -2.56
N ALA A 151 18.61 0.65 -1.31
CA ALA A 151 19.24 -0.63 -0.93
C ALA A 151 18.25 -1.82 -0.92
N LYS A 152 16.93 -1.57 -0.90
CA LYS A 152 15.89 -2.62 -0.92
C LYS A 152 15.40 -2.97 -2.33
N THR A 153 15.69 -2.15 -3.35
CA THR A 153 15.06 -2.27 -4.68
C THR A 153 15.73 -3.28 -5.60
N GLY A 154 17.04 -3.54 -5.43
CA GLY A 154 17.80 -4.41 -6.35
C GLY A 154 17.93 -3.88 -7.78
N LEU A 155 17.36 -2.70 -8.10
CA LEU A 155 17.49 -2.03 -9.41
C LEU A 155 18.92 -1.50 -9.60
N ARG A 156 19.45 -1.60 -10.82
CA ARG A 156 20.78 -1.09 -11.19
C ARG A 156 20.67 -0.20 -12.42
N ALA A 157 21.20 1.01 -12.35
CA ALA A 157 21.30 1.89 -13.52
C ALA A 157 22.66 1.70 -14.19
N ARG A 158 22.67 1.45 -15.49
CA ARG A 158 23.87 1.37 -16.33
C ARG A 158 23.91 2.60 -17.23
N LEU A 159 24.96 3.40 -17.09
CA LEU A 159 25.18 4.59 -17.90
C LEU A 159 25.97 4.19 -19.16
N LEU A 160 25.38 4.35 -20.35
CA LEU A 160 26.06 4.00 -21.60
C LEU A 160 26.72 5.22 -22.27
N SER A 161 26.22 6.44 -22.07
CA SER A 161 26.86 7.65 -22.60
C SER A 161 26.59 8.91 -21.75
N LEU A 162 27.55 9.84 -21.72
CA LEU A 162 27.43 11.13 -21.03
C LEU A 162 28.05 12.22 -21.91
N ARG A 163 27.33 13.32 -22.15
CA ARG A 163 27.78 14.40 -23.03
C ARG A 163 27.64 15.75 -22.34
N GLU A 164 28.75 16.45 -22.17
CA GLU A 164 28.80 17.82 -21.65
C GLU A 164 28.99 18.81 -22.81
N ASP A 165 28.02 19.70 -23.01
CA ASP A 165 28.17 20.85 -23.93
C ASP A 165 28.42 22.12 -23.09
N LEU A 166 29.70 22.43 -22.84
CA LEU A 166 30.11 23.71 -22.27
C LEU A 166 30.17 24.75 -23.40
N GLN A 167 29.11 25.53 -23.60
CA GLN A 167 29.22 26.76 -24.40
C GLN A 167 29.98 27.82 -23.59
N ALA A 168 31.19 28.16 -24.06
CA ALA A 168 31.94 29.29 -23.53
C ALA A 168 31.14 30.58 -23.75
N VAL A 169 30.53 31.10 -22.68
CA VAL A 169 29.99 32.46 -22.68
C VAL A 169 31.19 33.41 -22.68
N GLY A 170 31.48 33.99 -23.84
CA GLY A 170 32.37 35.14 -23.95
C GLY A 170 31.71 36.36 -23.31
N GLY A 171 31.89 36.52 -22.00
CA GLY A 171 31.45 37.68 -21.23
C GLY A 171 32.54 38.09 -20.24
N SER A 172 32.90 39.37 -20.25
CA SER A 172 33.83 39.97 -19.30
C SER A 172 33.40 39.68 -17.85
N ALA A 173 34.32 39.16 -17.05
CA ALA A 173 34.13 38.79 -15.64
C ALA A 173 34.04 39.99 -14.68
N GLU A 174 33.63 41.18 -15.15
CA GLU A 174 33.51 42.38 -14.29
C GLU A 174 32.13 42.59 -13.67
N GLN A 175 31.11 41.80 -14.02
CA GLN A 175 29.75 41.98 -13.49
C GLN A 175 29.03 40.64 -13.23
N ALA A 176 29.61 39.76 -12.41
CA ALA A 176 28.80 38.74 -11.73
C ALA A 176 28.12 39.39 -10.51
N PRO A 177 26.77 39.45 -10.43
CA PRO A 177 26.11 39.95 -9.24
C PRO A 177 26.47 39.06 -8.05
N ARG A 178 26.82 39.67 -6.91
CA ARG A 178 26.91 38.97 -5.63
C ARG A 178 25.53 38.36 -5.35
N ALA A 179 25.45 37.03 -5.37
CA ALA A 179 24.30 36.32 -4.83
C ALA A 179 24.16 36.69 -3.35
N PRO A 180 22.95 37.01 -2.86
CA PRO A 180 22.68 37.05 -1.43
C PRO A 180 23.01 35.68 -0.84
N ASP A 181 23.68 35.68 0.31
CA ASP A 181 23.94 34.47 1.07
C ASP A 181 22.61 33.76 1.40
N ASP A 182 22.63 32.43 1.26
CA ASP A 182 21.78 31.39 1.90
C ASP A 182 20.70 30.56 1.15
N ASP A 183 20.27 30.82 -0.11
CA ASP A 183 19.11 30.05 -0.66
C ASP A 183 19.31 29.28 -1.99
N LEU A 184 20.54 29.04 -2.45
CA LEU A 184 20.81 28.11 -3.58
C LEU A 184 21.81 27.03 -3.15
N PRO A 185 21.64 25.74 -3.56
CA PRO A 185 22.71 24.74 -3.42
C PRO A 185 23.99 25.31 -4.02
N GLY A 186 25.08 25.30 -3.25
CA GLY A 186 26.26 26.11 -3.56
C GLY A 186 26.90 25.83 -4.93
N TRP A 187 26.62 24.68 -5.53
CA TRP A 187 27.06 24.33 -6.89
C TRP A 187 26.24 25.00 -8.00
N LEU A 188 24.96 25.28 -7.76
CA LEU A 188 24.00 25.80 -8.74
C LEU A 188 24.27 27.27 -9.07
N SER A 189 24.62 28.05 -8.04
CA SER A 189 25.02 29.47 -8.18
C SER A 189 26.34 29.64 -8.92
N ARG A 190 27.11 28.56 -9.10
CA ARG A 190 28.40 28.53 -9.81
C ARG A 190 28.29 28.16 -11.30
N LEU A 191 27.11 27.74 -11.78
CA LEU A 191 26.89 27.38 -13.19
C LEU A 191 26.71 28.64 -14.05
N ALA A 192 27.31 28.74 -15.23
CA ALA A 192 27.09 29.88 -16.12
C ALA A 192 25.63 29.98 -16.61
N GLU A 193 25.15 31.18 -16.93
CA GLU A 193 23.88 31.33 -17.65
C GLU A 193 23.97 30.60 -19.00
N GLY A 194 22.99 29.74 -19.29
CA GLY A 194 23.03 28.87 -20.48
C GLY A 194 23.72 27.52 -20.27
N PHE A 195 24.20 27.20 -19.07
CA PHE A 195 24.72 25.87 -18.75
C PHE A 195 23.65 24.80 -19.00
N SER A 196 24.01 23.75 -19.76
CA SER A 196 23.20 22.56 -19.98
C SER A 196 24.06 21.30 -19.84
N PHE A 197 23.54 20.32 -19.12
CA PHE A 197 24.14 19.01 -18.92
C PHE A 197 23.15 17.95 -19.42
N GLN A 198 23.64 16.99 -20.20
CA GLN A 198 22.80 15.92 -20.74
C GLN A 198 23.39 14.53 -20.43
N VAL A 199 22.53 13.67 -19.87
CA VAL A 199 22.75 12.24 -19.73
C VAL A 199 21.87 11.56 -20.77
N ARG A 200 22.39 10.57 -21.50
CA ARG A 200 21.63 9.81 -22.50
C ARG A 200 21.94 8.32 -22.37
N ASP A 201 21.12 7.49 -23.01
CA ASP A 201 21.34 6.05 -23.13
C ASP A 201 21.53 5.39 -21.75
N VAL A 202 20.71 5.77 -20.75
CA VAL A 202 20.71 5.11 -19.45
C VAL A 202 19.68 3.98 -19.45
N ASP A 203 20.16 2.77 -19.19
CA ASP A 203 19.30 1.61 -18.95
C ASP A 203 19.16 1.39 -17.44
N VAL A 204 17.93 1.18 -16.97
CA VAL A 204 17.63 0.70 -15.63
C VAL A 204 17.27 -0.76 -15.73
N GLU A 205 18.00 -1.61 -15.01
CA GLU A 205 17.79 -3.05 -14.95
C GLU A 205 17.21 -3.46 -13.60
N ASP A 206 16.40 -4.53 -13.59
CA ASP A 206 15.95 -5.19 -12.36
C ASP A 206 17.06 -6.02 -11.68
N ALA A 207 16.77 -6.58 -10.51
CA ALA A 207 17.72 -7.43 -9.77
C ALA A 207 18.17 -8.69 -10.55
N GLY A 208 17.41 -9.09 -11.58
CA GLY A 208 17.72 -10.18 -12.49
C GLY A 208 18.47 -9.75 -13.75
N GLY A 209 18.80 -8.46 -13.90
CA GLY A 209 19.50 -7.90 -15.07
C GLY A 209 18.60 -7.68 -16.29
N ARG A 210 17.27 -7.67 -16.13
CA ARG A 210 16.34 -7.32 -17.22
C ARG A 210 16.18 -5.81 -17.26
N ALA A 211 16.39 -5.19 -18.42
CA ALA A 211 16.05 -3.79 -18.63
C ALA A 211 14.55 -3.58 -18.32
N VAL A 212 14.25 -2.60 -17.47
CA VAL A 212 12.89 -2.17 -17.07
C VAL A 212 12.59 -0.75 -17.56
N LEU A 213 13.63 0.01 -17.89
CA LEU A 213 13.57 1.33 -18.53
C LEU A 213 14.82 1.49 -19.39
N SER A 214 14.68 1.87 -20.65
CA SER A 214 15.77 2.04 -21.60
C SER A 214 15.76 3.41 -22.22
N ASP A 215 16.87 3.77 -22.90
CA ASP A 215 17.03 5.04 -23.61
C ASP A 215 16.76 6.27 -22.73
N LEU A 216 16.99 6.15 -21.42
CA LEU A 216 16.69 7.23 -20.49
C LEU A 216 17.65 8.38 -20.77
N SER A 217 17.08 9.54 -21.06
CA SER A 217 17.78 10.79 -21.22
C SER A 217 17.31 11.81 -20.20
N LEU A 218 18.26 12.62 -19.71
CA LEU A 218 18.02 13.68 -18.76
C LEU A 218 18.81 14.90 -19.22
N GLU A 219 18.13 16.01 -19.45
CA GLU A 219 18.70 17.33 -19.59
C GLU A 219 18.47 18.15 -18.32
N VAL A 220 19.56 18.70 -17.78
CA VAL A 220 19.54 19.72 -16.74
C VAL A 220 20.05 21.01 -17.35
N SER A 221 19.24 22.07 -17.41
CA SER A 221 19.68 23.36 -17.94
C SER A 221 19.28 24.55 -17.09
N ARG A 222 20.22 25.48 -16.87
CA ARG A 222 19.92 26.76 -16.19
C ARG A 222 19.17 27.68 -17.15
N LYS A 223 18.01 28.19 -16.73
CA LYS A 223 17.18 29.14 -17.50
C LYS A 223 17.13 30.48 -16.76
N GLY A 224 17.87 31.47 -17.28
CA GLY A 224 18.02 32.78 -16.65
C GLY A 224 18.81 32.74 -15.33
N SER A 225 18.63 33.76 -14.50
CA SER A 225 19.33 33.89 -13.21
C SER A 225 18.87 32.87 -12.17
N ASP A 226 17.57 32.56 -12.11
CA ASP A 226 17.01 32.00 -10.86
C ASP A 226 16.26 30.68 -11.03
N SER A 227 16.28 30.09 -12.24
CA SER A 227 15.56 28.83 -12.50
C SER A 227 16.38 27.75 -13.19
N VAL A 228 16.05 26.49 -12.90
CA VAL A 228 16.63 25.29 -13.52
C VAL A 228 15.53 24.47 -14.16
N LYS A 229 15.75 24.06 -15.39
CA LYS A 229 14.92 23.10 -16.12
C LYS A 229 15.51 21.71 -15.97
N LEU A 230 14.67 20.73 -15.65
CA LEU A 230 14.95 19.31 -15.63
C LEU A 230 13.98 18.65 -16.60
N ALA A 231 14.46 18.26 -17.76
CA ALA A 231 13.65 17.56 -18.75
C ALA A 231 14.25 16.19 -19.02
N GLY A 232 13.43 15.22 -19.36
CA GLY A 232 13.94 13.92 -19.76
C GLY A 232 12.86 13.03 -20.31
N GLU A 233 13.33 11.98 -20.96
CA GLU A 233 12.48 10.98 -21.58
C GLU A 233 13.12 9.60 -21.41
N GLY A 234 12.33 8.56 -21.55
CA GLY A 234 12.80 7.19 -21.55
C GLY A 234 11.74 6.26 -22.10
N THR A 235 12.16 5.04 -22.42
CA THR A 235 11.34 3.99 -23.00
C THR A 235 11.20 2.86 -21.99
N PRO A 236 10.10 2.80 -21.23
CA PRO A 236 9.75 1.61 -20.46
C PRO A 236 9.70 0.38 -21.38
N THR A 237 9.91 -0.82 -20.85
CA THR A 237 9.90 -2.05 -21.67
C THR A 237 8.66 -2.18 -22.56
N GLY A 238 8.86 -2.44 -23.86
CA GLY A 238 7.78 -2.50 -24.85
C GLY A 238 7.72 -1.22 -25.71
N ASP A 239 6.51 -0.75 -26.02
CA ASP A 239 6.26 0.48 -26.78
C ASP A 239 5.88 1.67 -25.85
N GLY A 240 6.24 1.56 -24.56
CA GLY A 240 5.92 2.55 -23.54
C GLY A 240 6.71 3.85 -23.71
N THR A 241 6.26 4.90 -23.01
CA THR A 241 6.95 6.20 -22.99
C THR A 241 6.97 6.76 -21.58
N LEU A 242 8.06 7.37 -21.17
CA LEU A 242 8.18 8.17 -19.96
C LEU A 242 8.74 9.53 -20.36
N ALA A 243 8.13 10.62 -19.92
CA ALA A 243 8.62 11.97 -20.17
C ALA A 243 8.33 12.86 -18.97
N TRP A 244 9.29 13.70 -18.60
CA TRP A 244 9.10 14.74 -17.59
C TRP A 244 9.71 16.05 -18.05
N ASP A 245 9.06 17.15 -17.67
CA ASP A 245 9.55 18.51 -17.87
C ASP A 245 9.22 19.32 -16.63
N LEU A 246 10.25 19.57 -15.82
CA LEU A 246 10.14 20.27 -14.54
C LEU A 246 10.97 21.55 -14.59
N ARG A 247 10.46 22.59 -13.95
CA ARG A 247 11.13 23.86 -13.72
C ARG A 247 11.15 24.15 -12.24
N LEU A 248 12.34 24.39 -11.72
CA LEU A 248 12.59 24.67 -10.31
C LEU A 248 13.13 26.10 -10.15
N TRP A 249 12.66 26.80 -9.12
CA TRP A 249 13.18 28.07 -8.64
C TRP A 249 13.65 27.84 -7.20
N PRO A 250 14.91 27.41 -7.01
CA PRO A 250 15.34 26.96 -5.70
C PRO A 250 15.34 28.10 -4.65
N GLY A 251 15.64 29.34 -5.06
CA GLY A 251 15.58 30.51 -4.18
C GLY A 251 14.15 30.91 -3.73
N GLU A 252 13.12 30.42 -4.43
CA GLU A 252 11.71 30.58 -4.03
C GLU A 252 11.13 29.31 -3.38
N LEU A 253 11.94 28.24 -3.27
CA LEU A 253 11.49 26.87 -2.96
C LEU A 253 10.26 26.48 -3.79
N ARG A 254 10.25 26.86 -5.07
CA ARG A 254 9.11 26.66 -5.97
C ARG A 254 9.49 25.68 -7.07
N GLY A 255 8.56 24.84 -7.48
CA GLY A 255 8.71 23.97 -8.63
C GLY A 255 7.40 23.85 -9.39
N GLU A 256 7.46 23.70 -10.71
CA GLU A 256 6.29 23.36 -11.51
C GLU A 256 6.70 22.46 -12.67
N GLY A 257 5.81 21.63 -13.17
CA GLY A 257 6.12 20.81 -14.34
C GLY A 257 5.11 19.73 -14.63
N THR A 258 5.46 18.89 -15.58
CA THR A 258 4.63 17.79 -16.04
C THR A 258 5.38 16.47 -16.02
N LEU A 259 4.67 15.40 -15.72
CA LEU A 259 5.13 14.01 -15.80
C LEU A 259 4.09 13.23 -16.61
N SER A 260 4.53 12.63 -17.71
CA SER A 260 3.68 11.84 -18.60
C SER A 260 4.30 10.46 -18.75
N PHE A 261 3.49 9.42 -18.63
CA PHE A 261 3.95 8.05 -18.81
C PHE A 261 2.87 7.19 -19.45
N SER A 262 3.28 6.24 -20.29
CA SER A 262 2.43 5.25 -20.94
C SER A 262 3.11 3.90 -20.84
N GLU A 263 2.35 2.89 -20.44
CA GLU A 263 2.82 1.51 -20.27
C GLU A 263 4.06 1.40 -19.35
N LEU A 264 4.10 2.22 -18.29
CA LEU A 264 5.17 2.16 -17.29
C LEU A 264 4.94 0.96 -16.35
N PRO A 265 5.86 -0.02 -16.25
CA PRO A 265 5.70 -1.16 -15.37
C PRO A 265 5.55 -0.72 -13.90
N LEU A 266 4.52 -1.22 -13.21
CA LEU A 266 4.26 -0.90 -11.80
C LEU A 266 5.45 -1.28 -10.90
N ALA A 267 6.19 -2.33 -11.26
CA ALA A 267 7.39 -2.79 -10.55
C ALA A 267 8.41 -1.67 -10.27
N LEU A 268 8.50 -0.65 -11.14
CA LEU A 268 9.38 0.51 -10.93
C LEU A 268 8.95 1.39 -9.75
N LEU A 269 7.65 1.42 -9.43
CA LEU A 269 7.09 2.25 -8.37
C LEU A 269 6.80 1.47 -7.09
N VAL A 270 6.69 0.13 -7.12
CA VAL A 270 6.41 -0.71 -5.94
C VAL A 270 7.22 -0.31 -4.70
N PRO A 271 8.54 -0.04 -4.77
CA PRO A 271 9.32 0.32 -3.58
C PRO A 271 8.91 1.66 -2.92
N ALA A 272 8.25 2.53 -3.67
CA ALA A 272 7.75 3.83 -3.20
C ALA A 272 6.27 3.81 -2.82
N LEU A 273 5.56 2.70 -3.10
CA LEU A 273 4.15 2.53 -2.75
C LEU A 273 3.99 1.95 -1.34
N PRO A 274 2.81 2.10 -0.70
CA PRO A 274 2.49 1.39 0.53
C PRO A 274 2.68 -0.13 0.40
N ASP A 275 2.93 -0.82 1.51
CA ASP A 275 3.06 -2.29 1.57
C ASP A 275 1.74 -2.97 1.17
N VAL A 276 1.60 -3.19 -0.14
CA VAL A 276 0.49 -3.86 -0.79
C VAL A 276 1.02 -5.18 -1.35
N PRO A 277 0.28 -6.30 -1.19
CA PRO A 277 0.74 -7.61 -1.64
C PRO A 277 0.57 -7.77 -3.16
N TRP A 278 1.37 -7.02 -3.93
CA TRP A 278 1.37 -7.05 -5.39
C TRP A 278 1.72 -8.45 -5.92
N HIS A 279 1.03 -8.86 -6.98
CA HIS A 279 1.29 -10.11 -7.70
C HIS A 279 1.63 -9.79 -9.15
N GLU A 280 2.79 -10.25 -9.61
CA GLU A 280 3.31 -10.01 -10.97
C GLU A 280 3.31 -8.51 -11.36
N PRO A 281 3.88 -7.59 -10.54
CA PRO A 281 3.83 -6.14 -10.80
C PRO A 281 4.52 -5.71 -12.09
N GLU A 282 5.47 -6.50 -12.61
CA GLU A 282 6.08 -6.35 -13.93
C GLU A 282 5.09 -6.48 -15.10
N GLY A 283 3.97 -7.20 -14.93
CA GLY A 283 2.90 -7.30 -15.93
C GLY A 283 1.82 -6.23 -15.80
N ALA A 284 1.87 -5.42 -14.74
CA ALA A 284 0.90 -4.37 -14.47
C ALA A 284 1.43 -3.03 -15.00
N MET A 285 0.62 -2.34 -15.81
CA MET A 285 1.07 -1.17 -16.56
C MET A 285 0.34 0.09 -16.10
N LEU A 286 1.12 1.15 -15.87
CA LEU A 286 0.67 2.47 -15.50
C LEU A 286 0.69 3.40 -16.70
N THR A 287 -0.37 4.18 -16.86
CA THR A 287 -0.47 5.25 -17.86
C THR A 287 -1.06 6.48 -17.20
N GLY A 288 -0.46 7.65 -17.38
CA GLY A 288 -0.91 8.86 -16.72
C GLY A 288 -0.23 10.12 -17.20
N ASN A 289 -0.88 11.25 -16.90
CA ASN A 289 -0.35 12.58 -17.13
C ASN A 289 -0.63 13.40 -15.87
N LEU A 290 0.44 13.95 -15.28
CA LEU A 290 0.41 14.71 -14.04
C LEU A 290 1.03 16.09 -14.28
N SER A 291 0.38 17.10 -13.75
CA SER A 291 0.96 18.42 -13.49
C SER A 291 1.34 18.48 -12.02
N LEU A 292 2.56 18.90 -11.73
CA LEU A 292 3.12 18.98 -10.39
C LEU A 292 3.45 20.45 -10.10
N THR A 293 3.10 20.93 -8.91
CA THR A 293 3.48 22.26 -8.43
C THR A 293 3.94 22.15 -6.98
N ALA A 294 5.18 22.52 -6.70
CA ALA A 294 5.71 22.61 -5.35
C ALA A 294 5.70 24.07 -4.89
N ARG A 295 5.15 24.33 -3.71
CA ARG A 295 5.20 25.65 -3.04
C ARG A 295 5.85 25.48 -1.67
N GLY A 296 7.11 25.84 -1.56
CA GLY A 296 7.91 25.56 -0.36
C GLY A 296 8.55 24.17 -0.40
N ALA A 297 9.24 23.82 0.69
CA ALA A 297 10.01 22.58 0.77
C ALA A 297 9.15 21.32 1.01
N THR A 298 7.89 21.47 1.43
CA THR A 298 7.13 20.37 2.03
C THR A 298 5.93 19.90 1.22
N ASP A 299 5.31 20.76 0.41
CA ASP A 299 4.01 20.47 -0.22
C ASP A 299 4.12 20.38 -1.74
N ILE A 300 3.67 19.26 -2.30
CA ILE A 300 3.59 19.00 -3.72
C ILE A 300 2.11 18.92 -4.11
N GLU A 301 1.61 19.97 -4.75
CA GLU A 301 0.33 19.97 -5.44
C GLU A 301 0.44 19.10 -6.70
N TRP A 302 -0.57 18.27 -6.95
CA TRP A 302 -0.66 17.44 -8.14
C TRP A 302 -2.04 17.58 -8.76
N ALA A 303 -2.11 17.52 -10.08
CA ALA A 303 -3.34 17.47 -10.83
C ALA A 303 -3.15 16.57 -12.05
N GLY A 304 -4.09 15.67 -12.32
CA GLY A 304 -3.99 14.80 -13.48
C GLY A 304 -4.76 13.50 -13.36
N GLU A 305 -4.31 12.52 -14.13
CA GLU A 305 -4.92 11.21 -14.23
C GLU A 305 -3.86 10.12 -14.29
N ILE A 306 -4.07 9.06 -13.53
CA ILE A 306 -3.23 7.85 -13.52
C ILE A 306 -4.17 6.66 -13.66
N SER A 307 -3.82 5.72 -14.52
CA SER A 307 -4.53 4.48 -14.73
C SER A 307 -3.59 3.30 -14.54
N LEU A 308 -4.10 2.24 -13.93
CA LEU A 308 -3.47 0.95 -13.75
C LEU A 308 -4.26 -0.06 -14.57
N SER A 309 -3.54 -0.78 -15.43
CA SER A 309 -4.06 -1.91 -16.18
C SER A 309 -3.34 -3.20 -15.79
N ASN A 310 -4.07 -4.30 -15.85
CA ASN A 310 -3.57 -5.64 -15.52
C ASN A 310 -2.94 -5.75 -14.11
N GLY A 311 -3.46 -5.01 -13.13
CA GLY A 311 -3.01 -5.10 -11.75
C GLY A 311 -3.29 -6.48 -11.14
N GLY A 312 -2.39 -6.94 -10.28
CA GLY A 312 -2.50 -8.22 -9.58
C GLY A 312 -2.23 -8.08 -8.09
N LEU A 313 -2.99 -8.80 -7.26
CA LEU A 313 -2.80 -8.88 -5.82
C LEU A 313 -2.82 -10.34 -5.36
N PHE A 314 -1.92 -10.73 -4.45
CA PHE A 314 -1.92 -12.07 -3.89
C PHE A 314 -1.56 -12.08 -2.41
N SER A 315 -2.50 -12.53 -1.60
CA SER A 315 -2.27 -12.91 -0.21
C SER A 315 -3.36 -13.92 0.16
N GLU A 316 -3.01 -14.96 0.92
CA GLU A 316 -3.98 -15.91 1.47
C GLU A 316 -5.07 -15.22 2.31
N ARG A 317 -4.81 -14.02 2.83
CA ARG A 317 -5.80 -13.19 3.54
C ARG A 317 -6.80 -12.53 2.60
N ILE A 318 -6.43 -12.31 1.33
CA ILE A 318 -7.29 -11.71 0.30
C ILE A 318 -8.12 -12.80 -0.37
N SER A 319 -7.46 -13.82 -0.90
CA SER A 319 -8.05 -14.90 -1.69
C SER A 319 -7.09 -16.11 -1.69
N PRO A 320 -7.59 -17.36 -1.78
CA PRO A 320 -6.73 -18.53 -1.96
C PRO A 320 -5.92 -18.49 -3.26
N GLU A 321 -6.49 -17.88 -4.30
CA GLU A 321 -5.87 -17.69 -5.61
C GLU A 321 -5.54 -16.20 -5.87
N PRO A 322 -4.51 -15.88 -6.65
CA PRO A 322 -4.19 -14.51 -7.04
C PRO A 322 -5.37 -13.79 -7.71
N VAL A 323 -5.63 -12.56 -7.28
CA VAL A 323 -6.63 -11.69 -7.92
C VAL A 323 -5.95 -10.95 -9.06
N LYS A 324 -6.39 -11.19 -10.30
CA LYS A 324 -5.73 -10.65 -11.52
C LYS A 324 -6.64 -9.71 -12.30
N GLY A 325 -6.07 -8.99 -13.26
CA GLY A 325 -6.82 -8.15 -14.20
C GLY A 325 -7.48 -6.91 -13.56
N ILE A 326 -6.96 -6.44 -12.43
CA ILE A 326 -7.46 -5.25 -11.76
C ILE A 326 -7.19 -4.04 -12.66
N ARG A 327 -8.27 -3.32 -12.99
CA ARG A 327 -8.22 -2.04 -13.72
C ARG A 327 -8.69 -0.95 -12.79
N ALA A 328 -7.81 -0.02 -12.48
CA ALA A 328 -8.08 1.10 -11.58
C ALA A 328 -7.63 2.40 -12.23
N TRP A 329 -8.25 3.51 -11.88
CA TRP A 329 -7.79 4.82 -12.32
C TRP A 329 -8.13 5.87 -11.28
N LEU A 330 -7.29 6.89 -11.18
CA LEU A 330 -7.44 8.03 -10.30
C LEU A 330 -7.34 9.28 -11.16
N LYS A 331 -8.33 10.16 -11.06
CA LYS A 331 -8.33 11.46 -11.74
C LYS A 331 -8.70 12.55 -10.75
N GLY A 332 -7.90 13.59 -10.65
CA GLY A 332 -8.24 14.71 -9.77
C GLY A 332 -7.04 15.57 -9.45
N GLU A 333 -7.15 16.26 -8.34
CA GLU A 333 -6.10 17.12 -7.83
C GLU A 333 -6.02 17.03 -6.30
N GLY A 334 -4.85 17.35 -5.78
CA GLY A 334 -4.57 17.27 -4.36
C GLY A 334 -3.20 17.82 -4.00
N ALA A 335 -2.83 17.62 -2.75
CA ALA A 335 -1.51 17.96 -2.24
C ALA A 335 -0.93 16.74 -1.51
N TRP A 336 0.37 16.55 -1.64
CA TRP A 336 1.12 15.53 -0.92
C TRP A 336 2.25 16.19 -0.15
N ALA A 337 2.30 15.94 1.15
CA ALA A 337 3.37 16.35 2.04
C ALA A 337 4.20 15.12 2.45
N PRO A 338 5.35 14.85 1.80
CA PRO A 338 6.11 13.62 2.01
C PRO A 338 6.65 13.49 3.44
N GLU A 339 7.17 14.59 4.01
CA GLU A 339 7.75 14.60 5.36
C GLU A 339 6.66 14.43 6.44
N GLY A 340 5.52 15.10 6.27
CA GLY A 340 4.36 14.99 7.15
C GLY A 340 3.60 13.67 7.00
N ARG A 341 3.87 12.91 5.92
CA ARG A 341 3.10 11.73 5.51
C ARG A 341 1.62 12.04 5.45
N GLU A 342 1.29 13.09 4.72
CA GLU A 342 -0.05 13.61 4.57
C GLU A 342 -0.41 13.73 3.09
N LEU A 343 -1.63 13.30 2.76
CA LEU A 343 -2.19 13.33 1.43
C LEU A 343 -3.57 13.99 1.51
N VAL A 344 -3.76 15.04 0.73
CA VAL A 344 -4.99 15.82 0.64
C VAL A 344 -5.56 15.64 -0.76
N PHE A 345 -6.85 15.37 -0.85
CA PHE A 345 -7.62 15.31 -2.08
C PHE A 345 -8.65 16.45 -2.05
N ASN A 346 -8.55 17.41 -2.98
CA ASN A 346 -9.57 18.46 -3.08
C ASN A 346 -10.87 17.86 -3.64
N GLU A 347 -10.74 17.26 -4.82
CA GLU A 347 -11.76 16.42 -5.45
C GLU A 347 -11.02 15.42 -6.35
N ALA A 348 -11.18 14.13 -6.06
CA ALA A 348 -10.59 13.07 -6.84
C ALA A 348 -11.65 12.01 -7.17
N ARG A 349 -11.62 11.52 -8.40
CA ARG A 349 -12.45 10.42 -8.86
C ARG A 349 -11.58 9.16 -8.95
N LEU A 350 -11.91 8.17 -8.12
CA LEU A 350 -11.29 6.86 -8.14
C LEU A 350 -12.23 5.87 -8.84
N GLY A 351 -11.76 5.22 -9.88
CA GLY A 351 -12.48 4.18 -10.60
C GLY A 351 -11.89 2.78 -10.43
N LEU A 352 -12.77 1.79 -10.41
CA LEU A 352 -12.46 0.37 -10.55
C LEU A 352 -13.34 -0.18 -11.68
N GLY A 353 -12.71 -0.59 -12.78
CA GLY A 353 -13.44 -0.90 -14.01
C GLY A 353 -14.28 0.28 -14.50
N GLU A 354 -15.59 0.07 -14.64
CA GLU A 354 -16.55 1.10 -15.09
C GLU A 354 -17.26 1.83 -13.93
N ALA A 355 -17.06 1.42 -12.68
CA ALA A 355 -17.61 2.12 -11.52
C ALA A 355 -16.58 3.11 -10.98
N SER A 356 -17.05 4.25 -10.47
CA SER A 356 -16.17 5.24 -9.86
C SER A 356 -16.85 5.93 -8.68
N VAL A 357 -16.04 6.32 -7.71
CA VAL A 357 -16.44 7.16 -6.58
C VAL A 357 -15.76 8.51 -6.69
N VAL A 358 -16.42 9.56 -6.21
CA VAL A 358 -15.81 10.87 -5.98
C VAL A 358 -15.38 10.90 -4.52
N MET A 359 -14.17 11.35 -4.24
CA MET A 359 -13.63 11.45 -2.90
C MET A 359 -12.93 12.79 -2.68
N SER A 360 -12.97 13.24 -1.44
CA SER A 360 -12.27 14.42 -0.96
C SER A 360 -11.85 14.21 0.49
N GLY A 361 -10.86 14.99 0.92
CA GLY A 361 -10.40 15.02 2.32
C GLY A 361 -8.94 14.63 2.48
N THR A 362 -8.58 14.20 3.67
CA THR A 362 -7.20 14.10 4.12
C THR A 362 -6.90 12.73 4.74
N ILE A 363 -5.75 12.19 4.37
CA ILE A 363 -5.14 11.01 4.97
C ILE A 363 -3.79 11.42 5.51
N ALA A 364 -3.57 11.28 6.82
CA ALA A 364 -2.28 11.53 7.45
C ALA A 364 -1.85 10.32 8.27
N TRP A 365 -0.58 9.91 8.13
CA TRP A 365 0.01 8.77 8.83
C TRP A 365 1.44 9.06 9.31
N PRO A 366 1.63 10.10 10.13
CA PRO A 366 2.91 10.35 10.78
C PRO A 366 3.34 9.16 11.65
N ALA A 367 4.57 9.19 12.15
CA ALA A 367 5.17 8.04 12.83
C ALA A 367 4.44 7.58 14.10
N ASP A 368 3.70 8.48 14.76
CA ASP A 368 3.08 8.28 16.08
C ASP A 368 1.56 8.09 16.04
N HIS A 369 0.88 8.52 14.97
CA HIS A 369 -0.58 8.45 14.86
C HIS A 369 -1.06 8.39 13.41
N TYR A 370 -2.34 8.09 13.22
CA TYR A 370 -3.00 8.21 11.92
C TYR A 370 -4.30 9.01 12.04
N ARG A 371 -4.59 9.79 11.01
CA ARG A 371 -5.79 10.61 10.89
C ARG A 371 -6.40 10.41 9.51
N PHE A 372 -7.71 10.17 9.48
CA PHE A 372 -8.50 10.09 8.26
C PHE A 372 -9.68 11.03 8.40
N ASP A 373 -9.82 11.96 7.47
CA ASP A 373 -11.02 12.79 7.29
C ASP A 373 -11.42 12.66 5.83
N LEU A 374 -12.37 11.78 5.53
CA LEU A 374 -12.70 11.36 4.17
C LEU A 374 -14.20 11.50 3.91
N SER A 375 -14.54 12.10 2.77
CA SER A 375 -15.86 12.01 2.17
C SER A 375 -15.75 11.24 0.86
N VAL A 376 -16.60 10.24 0.68
CA VAL A 376 -16.64 9.39 -0.51
C VAL A 376 -18.07 9.24 -0.98
N ASP A 377 -18.33 9.63 -2.23
CA ASP A 377 -19.65 9.59 -2.85
C ASP A 377 -19.64 8.65 -4.06
N LEU A 378 -20.54 7.66 -4.03
CA LEU A 378 -20.88 6.84 -5.17
C LEU A 378 -22.06 7.51 -5.89
N PRO A 379 -21.83 8.17 -7.05
CA PRO A 379 -22.92 8.71 -7.85
C PRO A 379 -23.87 7.59 -8.32
N PRO A 380 -25.10 7.91 -8.75
CA PRO A 380 -26.03 6.93 -9.32
C PRO A 380 -25.36 6.06 -10.40
N THR A 381 -25.09 4.82 -10.04
CA THR A 381 -24.34 3.85 -10.82
C THR A 381 -25.24 2.65 -11.10
N PRO A 382 -25.34 2.16 -12.35
CA PRO A 382 -26.07 0.93 -12.64
C PRO A 382 -25.59 -0.22 -11.74
N CYS A 383 -26.51 -0.94 -11.11
CA CYS A 383 -26.17 -1.96 -10.10
C CYS A 383 -25.22 -3.02 -10.63
N GLN A 384 -25.43 -3.45 -11.89
CA GLN A 384 -24.54 -4.40 -12.54
C GLN A 384 -23.10 -3.87 -12.68
N ARG A 385 -22.92 -2.58 -12.96
CA ARG A 385 -21.59 -1.96 -13.05
C ARG A 385 -20.91 -1.87 -11.69
N ALA A 386 -21.66 -1.51 -10.64
CA ALA A 386 -21.14 -1.43 -9.28
C ALA A 386 -20.62 -2.80 -8.80
N VAL A 387 -21.37 -3.89 -9.04
CA VAL A 387 -20.93 -5.25 -8.66
C VAL A 387 -19.81 -5.75 -9.58
N ALA A 388 -19.87 -5.47 -10.89
CA ALA A 388 -18.84 -5.89 -11.84
C ALA A 388 -17.48 -5.18 -11.67
N ALA A 389 -17.43 -4.09 -10.90
CA ALA A 389 -16.18 -3.44 -10.51
C ALA A 389 -15.37 -4.27 -9.51
N ILE A 390 -16.02 -5.22 -8.81
CA ILE A 390 -15.35 -6.15 -7.92
C ILE A 390 -14.68 -7.25 -8.78
N PRO A 391 -13.38 -7.52 -8.58
CA PRO A 391 -12.70 -8.61 -9.29
C PRO A 391 -13.45 -9.95 -9.15
N ARG A 392 -13.61 -10.66 -10.27
CA ARG A 392 -14.36 -11.94 -10.31
C ARG A 392 -13.79 -12.99 -9.36
N ASP A 393 -12.48 -13.01 -9.18
CA ASP A 393 -11.78 -13.92 -8.26
C ASP A 393 -12.23 -13.73 -6.80
N LEU A 394 -12.67 -12.52 -6.43
CA LEU A 394 -13.23 -12.26 -5.10
C LEU A 394 -14.69 -12.68 -4.99
N LEU A 395 -15.46 -12.62 -6.08
CA LEU A 395 -16.88 -12.96 -6.11
C LEU A 395 -17.14 -14.47 -6.23
N ALA A 396 -16.24 -15.24 -6.85
CA ALA A 396 -16.40 -16.67 -7.09
C ALA A 396 -17.82 -17.00 -7.64
N GLU A 397 -18.57 -17.89 -7.00
CA GLU A 397 -19.93 -18.26 -7.44
C GLU A 397 -20.93 -17.09 -7.36
N ALA A 398 -20.69 -16.10 -6.50
CA ALA A 398 -21.51 -14.89 -6.43
C ALA A 398 -21.33 -13.98 -7.65
N ALA A 399 -20.38 -14.24 -8.54
CA ALA A 399 -20.27 -13.54 -9.83
C ALA A 399 -21.46 -13.85 -10.77
N GLY A 400 -22.25 -14.89 -10.49
CA GLY A 400 -23.42 -15.27 -11.28
C GLY A 400 -24.67 -14.43 -11.04
N PHE A 401 -24.63 -13.43 -10.16
CA PHE A 401 -25.75 -12.50 -9.96
C PHE A 401 -25.86 -11.50 -11.12
N SER A 402 -27.08 -11.29 -11.61
CA SER A 402 -27.42 -10.21 -12.53
C SER A 402 -28.35 -9.22 -11.83
N LEU A 403 -28.02 -7.93 -11.91
CA LEU A 403 -28.74 -6.86 -11.23
C LEU A 403 -29.21 -5.78 -12.20
N GLN A 404 -30.38 -5.24 -11.94
CA GLN A 404 -30.92 -4.05 -12.61
C GLN A 404 -31.17 -2.94 -11.59
N GLY A 405 -31.36 -1.72 -12.10
CA GLY A 405 -31.58 -0.52 -11.28
C GLY A 405 -30.31 0.29 -11.08
N SER A 406 -30.34 1.17 -10.08
CA SER A 406 -29.24 2.08 -9.74
C SER A 406 -28.88 1.99 -8.26
N LEU A 407 -27.59 2.04 -7.96
CA LEU A 407 -27.02 2.15 -6.62
C LEU A 407 -26.35 3.51 -6.48
N ALA A 408 -26.58 4.20 -5.38
CA ALA A 408 -25.83 5.39 -5.00
C ALA A 408 -25.55 5.36 -3.49
N GLY A 409 -24.59 6.16 -3.02
CA GLY A 409 -24.30 6.21 -1.60
C GLY A 409 -23.24 7.24 -1.24
N SER A 410 -23.11 7.49 0.05
CA SER A 410 -22.11 8.40 0.62
C SER A 410 -21.51 7.78 1.87
N LEU A 411 -20.20 7.88 2.05
CA LEU A 411 -19.45 7.49 3.23
C LEU A 411 -18.68 8.71 3.74
N THR A 412 -18.84 9.04 5.02
CA THR A 412 -17.97 9.99 5.71
C THR A 412 -17.26 9.30 6.86
N LEU A 413 -15.94 9.45 6.94
CA LEU A 413 -15.10 8.90 8.00
C LEU A 413 -14.28 10.04 8.60
N SER A 414 -14.47 10.30 9.90
CA SER A 414 -13.58 11.13 10.70
C SER A 414 -12.96 10.28 11.80
N LEU A 415 -11.64 10.18 11.80
CA LEU A 415 -10.90 9.31 12.69
C LEU A 415 -9.55 9.94 13.00
N ASP A 416 -9.24 10.09 14.28
CA ASP A 416 -7.90 10.38 14.78
C ASP A 416 -7.52 9.31 15.80
N SER A 417 -6.42 8.59 15.57
CA SER A 417 -6.00 7.51 16.46
C SER A 417 -5.63 7.98 17.87
N ARG A 418 -5.43 9.29 18.07
CA ARG A 418 -5.18 9.91 19.38
C ARG A 418 -6.47 10.16 20.15
N ASN A 419 -7.60 10.32 19.46
CA ASN A 419 -8.91 10.54 20.07
C ASN A 419 -9.98 9.68 19.36
N LEU A 420 -10.01 8.41 19.72
CA LEU A 420 -10.94 7.43 19.14
C LEU A 420 -12.39 7.57 19.66
N ASP A 421 -12.63 8.42 20.67
CA ASP A 421 -13.99 8.67 21.17
C ASP A 421 -14.78 9.61 20.24
N ASP A 422 -14.08 10.49 19.53
CA ASP A 422 -14.64 11.36 18.50
C ASP A 422 -14.74 10.70 17.11
N LEU A 423 -14.39 9.40 17.01
CA LEU A 423 -14.53 8.65 15.77
C LEU A 423 -15.96 8.79 15.24
N ASP A 424 -16.10 9.25 14.00
CA ASP A 424 -17.38 9.32 13.30
C ASP A 424 -17.34 8.54 11.98
N LEU A 425 -18.39 7.75 11.76
CA LEU A 425 -18.57 6.95 10.56
C LEU A 425 -20.04 7.03 10.19
N LYS A 426 -20.33 7.64 9.04
CA LYS A 426 -21.66 7.66 8.45
C LYS A 426 -21.61 6.98 7.11
N LEU A 427 -22.57 6.08 6.88
CA LEU A 427 -22.77 5.41 5.62
C LEU A 427 -24.25 5.55 5.25
N ARG A 428 -24.50 6.08 4.05
CA ARG A 428 -25.84 6.14 3.45
C ARG A 428 -25.80 5.42 2.12
N VAL A 429 -26.79 4.57 1.89
CA VAL A 429 -26.92 3.82 0.64
C VAL A 429 -28.33 4.04 0.12
N ALA A 430 -28.43 4.58 -1.09
CA ALA A 430 -29.65 4.63 -1.87
C ALA A 430 -29.66 3.42 -2.80
N ASP A 431 -30.30 2.36 -2.33
CA ASP A 431 -30.37 1.07 -3.02
C ASP A 431 -31.65 0.97 -3.87
N GLY A 432 -31.52 1.20 -5.17
CA GLY A 432 -32.56 0.97 -6.16
C GLY A 432 -32.38 -0.33 -6.95
N CYS A 433 -31.55 -1.26 -6.47
CA CYS A 433 -31.21 -2.47 -7.21
C CYS A 433 -32.26 -3.56 -7.06
N ASN A 434 -32.38 -4.39 -8.09
CA ASN A 434 -33.15 -5.63 -8.07
C ASN A 434 -32.33 -6.76 -8.68
N PHE A 435 -32.32 -7.91 -8.01
CA PHE A 435 -31.69 -9.12 -8.52
C PHE A 435 -32.62 -9.78 -9.55
N VAL A 436 -32.09 -10.02 -10.74
CA VAL A 436 -32.84 -10.58 -11.88
C VAL A 436 -32.45 -12.03 -12.13
N GLU A 437 -31.15 -12.32 -12.11
CA GLU A 437 -30.63 -13.68 -12.18
C GLU A 437 -29.85 -13.98 -10.90
N VAL A 438 -30.09 -15.17 -10.36
CA VAL A 438 -29.54 -15.63 -9.09
C VAL A 438 -28.86 -16.96 -9.35
N PRO A 439 -27.59 -17.14 -8.95
CA PRO A 439 -26.90 -18.41 -9.13
C PRO A 439 -27.58 -19.49 -8.28
N LEU A 440 -27.52 -20.75 -8.73
CA LEU A 440 -28.19 -21.87 -8.06
C LEU A 440 -27.78 -21.99 -6.58
N VAL A 441 -26.51 -21.72 -6.27
CA VAL A 441 -25.96 -21.71 -4.90
C VAL A 441 -26.56 -20.62 -4.00
N ALA A 442 -27.31 -19.68 -4.55
CA ALA A 442 -28.01 -18.61 -3.83
C ALA A 442 -29.54 -18.71 -3.93
N ASP A 443 -30.09 -19.75 -4.57
CA ASP A 443 -31.55 -19.93 -4.68
C ASP A 443 -32.19 -20.13 -3.29
N LEU A 444 -33.08 -19.20 -2.90
CA LEU A 444 -33.75 -19.19 -1.60
C LEU A 444 -34.95 -20.16 -1.54
N ARG A 445 -35.45 -20.65 -2.68
CA ARG A 445 -36.51 -21.66 -2.69
C ARG A 445 -36.06 -22.94 -2.00
N ARG A 446 -34.75 -23.24 -2.05
CA ARG A 446 -34.17 -24.41 -1.39
C ARG A 446 -34.35 -24.38 0.14
N VAL A 447 -34.30 -23.20 0.76
CA VAL A 447 -34.39 -23.06 2.22
C VAL A 447 -35.84 -22.90 2.71
N SER A 448 -36.79 -22.86 1.78
CA SER A 448 -38.23 -22.76 2.06
C SER A 448 -38.92 -24.13 2.17
N VAL A 449 -38.20 -25.21 1.90
CA VAL A 449 -38.64 -26.61 2.00
C VAL A 449 -37.59 -27.41 2.78
N PRO A 450 -37.82 -28.68 3.16
CA PRO A 450 -36.78 -29.49 3.75
C PRO A 450 -35.54 -29.59 2.84
N PHE A 451 -34.36 -29.34 3.40
CA PHE A 451 -33.07 -29.38 2.71
C PHE A 451 -31.99 -29.99 3.60
N VAL A 452 -30.93 -30.51 2.97
CA VAL A 452 -29.75 -30.99 3.71
C VAL A 452 -28.80 -29.82 3.95
N HIS A 453 -28.68 -29.40 5.20
CA HIS A 453 -27.66 -28.46 5.64
C HIS A 453 -26.34 -29.21 5.81
N LYS A 454 -25.33 -28.84 5.01
CA LYS A 454 -24.00 -29.44 5.01
C LYS A 454 -22.97 -28.45 5.53
N VAL A 455 -22.15 -28.87 6.49
CA VAL A 455 -21.07 -28.04 7.04
C VAL A 455 -19.78 -28.85 7.03
N ARG A 456 -18.72 -28.27 6.47
CA ARG A 456 -17.37 -28.84 6.56
C ARG A 456 -16.74 -28.45 7.89
N GLU A 457 -16.38 -29.45 8.68
CA GLU A 457 -15.76 -29.28 9.99
C GLU A 457 -14.24 -29.09 9.88
N PRO A 458 -13.56 -28.52 10.91
CA PRO A 458 -12.11 -28.28 10.88
C PRO A 458 -11.24 -29.52 10.70
N ASN A 459 -11.79 -30.71 10.93
CA ASN A 459 -11.14 -32.00 10.69
C ASN A 459 -11.40 -32.55 9.27
N ASP A 460 -11.93 -31.72 8.36
CA ASP A 460 -12.35 -32.07 7.00
C ASP A 460 -13.50 -33.07 6.88
N GLU A 461 -14.16 -33.42 7.99
CA GLU A 461 -15.39 -34.20 7.96
C GLU A 461 -16.60 -33.34 7.61
N TRP A 462 -17.62 -33.97 7.04
CA TRP A 462 -18.89 -33.31 6.72
C TRP A 462 -19.92 -33.63 7.80
N PHE A 463 -20.45 -32.58 8.42
CA PHE A 463 -21.69 -32.65 9.17
C PHE A 463 -22.86 -32.45 8.21
N GLU A 464 -23.89 -33.30 8.32
CA GLU A 464 -25.12 -33.15 7.57
C GLU A 464 -26.33 -33.22 8.52
N MET A 465 -27.27 -32.31 8.36
CA MET A 465 -28.59 -32.40 9.00
C MET A 465 -29.70 -32.04 8.01
N GLU A 466 -30.85 -32.69 8.15
CA GLU A 466 -32.06 -32.18 7.53
C GLU A 466 -32.55 -30.94 8.29
N ALA A 467 -32.75 -29.85 7.56
CA ALA A 467 -33.22 -28.55 8.01
C ALA A 467 -34.37 -28.06 7.11
N GLY A 468 -34.95 -26.91 7.40
CA GLY A 468 -36.03 -26.31 6.61
C GLY A 468 -37.45 -26.64 7.08
N PRO A 469 -38.44 -25.82 6.71
CA PRO A 469 -39.83 -25.98 7.15
C PRO A 469 -40.39 -27.37 6.87
N GLY A 470 -40.97 -28.00 7.90
CA GLY A 470 -41.56 -29.35 7.81
C GLY A 470 -40.60 -30.51 8.09
N SER A 471 -39.29 -30.25 8.24
CA SER A 471 -38.35 -31.28 8.67
C SER A 471 -38.48 -31.60 10.16
N ALA A 472 -37.98 -32.77 10.57
CA ALA A 472 -38.07 -33.21 11.96
C ALA A 472 -37.31 -32.29 12.94
N ASN A 473 -36.31 -31.54 12.48
CA ASN A 473 -35.46 -30.69 13.33
C ASN A 473 -35.84 -29.20 13.31
N TRP A 474 -36.81 -28.81 12.49
CA TRP A 474 -37.27 -27.44 12.39
C TRP A 474 -38.19 -27.05 13.54
N VAL A 475 -38.07 -25.81 13.99
CA VAL A 475 -39.00 -25.16 14.93
C VAL A 475 -39.41 -23.82 14.36
N PRO A 476 -40.71 -23.60 14.09
CA PRO A 476 -41.22 -22.30 13.69
C PRO A 476 -40.87 -21.22 14.73
N LEU A 477 -40.63 -19.99 14.29
CA LEU A 477 -40.17 -18.90 15.15
C LEU A 477 -41.16 -18.62 16.30
N GLN A 478 -42.47 -18.74 16.04
CA GLN A 478 -43.52 -18.61 17.07
C GLN A 478 -43.50 -19.72 18.13
N ASP A 479 -42.84 -20.85 17.85
CA ASP A 479 -42.65 -21.99 18.77
C ASP A 479 -41.31 -21.94 19.50
N ILE A 480 -40.61 -20.80 19.43
CA ILE A 480 -39.36 -20.53 20.15
C ILE A 480 -39.65 -19.57 21.29
N SER A 481 -39.07 -19.81 22.47
CA SER A 481 -39.23 -18.95 23.64
C SER A 481 -38.91 -17.48 23.32
N PRO A 482 -39.83 -16.53 23.59
CA PRO A 482 -39.55 -15.10 23.39
C PRO A 482 -38.34 -14.61 24.19
N PHE A 483 -38.12 -15.18 25.38
CA PHE A 483 -36.91 -14.89 26.17
C PHE A 483 -35.64 -15.26 25.39
N PHE A 484 -35.61 -16.44 24.78
CA PHE A 484 -34.47 -16.85 23.98
C PHE A 484 -34.26 -15.95 22.77
N VAL A 485 -35.34 -15.63 22.03
CA VAL A 485 -35.23 -14.73 20.88
C VAL A 485 -34.66 -13.38 21.30
N HIS A 486 -35.15 -12.78 22.40
CA HIS A 486 -34.60 -11.54 22.92
C HIS A 486 -33.14 -11.66 23.34
N THR A 487 -32.72 -12.77 23.95
CA THR A 487 -31.31 -12.98 24.31
C THR A 487 -30.40 -13.06 23.09
N VAL A 488 -30.82 -13.71 22.00
CA VAL A 488 -30.04 -13.79 20.76
C VAL A 488 -29.96 -12.43 20.10
N LEU A 489 -31.09 -11.71 19.97
CA LEU A 489 -31.09 -10.37 19.41
C LEU A 489 -30.22 -9.43 20.24
N ALA A 490 -30.37 -9.44 21.57
CA ALA A 490 -29.57 -8.61 22.45
C ALA A 490 -28.06 -8.90 22.32
N HIS A 491 -27.68 -10.18 22.25
CA HIS A 491 -26.28 -10.56 22.23
C HIS A 491 -25.60 -10.42 20.85
N GLU A 492 -26.27 -10.84 19.78
CA GLU A 492 -25.70 -10.92 18.43
C GLU A 492 -25.96 -9.68 17.59
N ASP A 493 -27.16 -9.09 17.70
CA ASP A 493 -27.61 -8.04 16.78
C ASP A 493 -28.79 -7.23 17.36
N GLY A 494 -28.47 -6.33 18.30
CA GLY A 494 -29.49 -5.62 19.09
C GLY A 494 -30.50 -4.84 18.25
N GLY A 495 -30.07 -4.32 17.09
CA GLY A 495 -30.88 -3.54 16.16
C GLY A 495 -31.33 -4.33 14.92
N PHE A 496 -31.29 -5.66 14.94
CA PHE A 496 -31.56 -6.55 13.79
C PHE A 496 -32.75 -6.15 12.91
N PHE A 497 -33.88 -5.77 13.53
CA PHE A 497 -35.11 -5.40 12.81
C PHE A 497 -35.08 -3.98 12.21
N GLY A 498 -34.11 -3.15 12.57
CA GLY A 498 -33.99 -1.75 12.15
C GLY A 498 -33.01 -1.50 11.00
N HIS A 499 -32.21 -2.49 10.57
CA HIS A 499 -31.25 -2.33 9.46
C HIS A 499 -31.44 -3.36 8.35
N GLY A 500 -30.97 -3.08 7.13
CA GLY A 500 -31.06 -3.99 5.96
C GLY A 500 -29.89 -4.98 5.87
N GLY A 501 -29.55 -5.66 6.97
CA GLY A 501 -28.46 -6.66 7.03
C GLY A 501 -27.09 -6.12 7.43
N PHE A 502 -26.86 -4.80 7.39
CA PHE A 502 -25.60 -4.18 7.84
C PHE A 502 -25.86 -3.14 8.92
N ALA A 503 -25.19 -3.28 10.06
CA ALA A 503 -25.32 -2.38 11.21
C ALA A 503 -24.14 -1.39 11.23
N VAL A 504 -24.34 -0.18 10.71
CA VAL A 504 -23.28 0.86 10.65
C VAL A 504 -22.76 1.20 12.04
N TRP A 505 -23.64 1.26 13.05
CA TRP A 505 -23.24 1.47 14.45
C TRP A 505 -22.33 0.36 14.97
N ALA A 506 -22.57 -0.90 14.60
CA ALA A 506 -21.74 -2.03 15.02
C ALA A 506 -20.37 -2.00 14.35
N ILE A 507 -20.31 -1.57 13.08
CA ILE A 507 -19.04 -1.34 12.38
C ILE A 507 -18.24 -0.23 13.07
N LYS A 508 -18.90 0.90 13.38
CA LYS A 508 -18.31 2.04 14.10
C LYS A 508 -17.77 1.62 15.47
N GLY A 509 -18.58 0.90 16.26
CA GLY A 509 -18.22 0.41 17.58
C GLY A 509 -17.06 -0.59 17.57
N ALA A 510 -17.11 -1.57 16.66
CA ALA A 510 -16.04 -2.55 16.48
C ALA A 510 -14.73 -1.88 16.02
N LEU A 511 -14.80 -0.92 15.09
CA LEU A 511 -13.64 -0.15 14.65
C LEU A 511 -13.01 0.58 15.83
N ARG A 512 -13.80 1.35 16.60
CA ARG A 512 -13.31 2.06 17.78
C ARG A 512 -12.64 1.13 18.80
N LYS A 513 -13.27 0.00 19.16
CA LYS A 513 -12.70 -0.92 20.17
C LYS A 513 -11.46 -1.64 19.67
N ASN A 514 -11.43 -2.07 18.41
CA ASN A 514 -10.27 -2.74 17.83
C ASN A 514 -9.06 -1.80 17.74
N LEU A 515 -9.28 -0.53 17.41
CA LEU A 515 -8.22 0.47 17.37
C LEU A 515 -7.70 0.81 18.78
N LYS A 516 -8.59 0.97 19.77
CA LYS A 516 -8.20 1.17 21.18
C LYS A 516 -7.39 -0.02 21.71
N ALA A 517 -7.77 -1.24 21.36
CA ALA A 517 -7.07 -2.45 21.77
C ALA A 517 -5.80 -2.75 20.95
N LYS A 518 -5.59 -2.07 19.82
CA LYS A 518 -4.57 -2.39 18.80
C LYS A 518 -4.59 -3.87 18.38
N ALA A 519 -5.76 -4.49 18.45
CA ALA A 519 -5.98 -5.91 18.23
C ALA A 519 -7.43 -6.14 17.80
N TYR A 520 -7.67 -7.25 17.08
CA TYR A 520 -9.03 -7.66 16.75
C TYR A 520 -9.70 -8.27 17.99
N VAL A 521 -10.48 -7.44 18.71
CA VAL A 521 -11.20 -7.82 19.94
C VAL A 521 -12.70 -7.92 19.73
N GLN A 522 -13.25 -7.27 18.70
CA GLN A 522 -14.67 -7.24 18.40
C GLN A 522 -14.95 -7.29 16.89
N GLY A 523 -15.98 -8.06 16.50
CA GLY A 523 -16.53 -8.08 15.14
C GLY A 523 -17.77 -7.21 14.98
N ALA A 524 -18.19 -6.99 13.73
CA ALA A 524 -19.36 -6.21 13.36
C ALA A 524 -20.38 -6.98 12.48
N SER A 525 -20.28 -8.31 12.44
CA SER A 525 -21.21 -9.14 11.66
C SER A 525 -22.58 -9.21 12.32
N THR A 526 -23.62 -8.93 11.55
CA THR A 526 -25.04 -9.04 11.94
C THR A 526 -25.55 -10.48 11.84
N ILE A 527 -26.77 -10.74 12.34
CA ILE A 527 -27.41 -12.06 12.18
C ILE A 527 -27.51 -12.46 10.70
N SER A 528 -27.85 -11.52 9.81
CA SER A 528 -28.00 -11.79 8.37
C SER A 528 -26.67 -12.14 7.71
N MET A 529 -25.59 -11.44 8.08
CA MET A 529 -24.23 -11.74 7.60
C MET A 529 -23.76 -13.10 8.10
N GLN A 530 -24.03 -13.41 9.37
CA GLN A 530 -23.72 -14.72 9.92
C GLN A 530 -24.53 -15.82 9.22
N LEU A 531 -25.81 -15.60 8.93
CA LEU A 531 -26.64 -16.53 8.19
C LEU A 531 -26.07 -16.77 6.79
N ALA A 532 -25.80 -15.71 6.02
CA ALA A 532 -25.22 -15.79 4.67
C ALA A 532 -23.95 -16.65 4.66
N LYS A 533 -23.06 -16.40 5.63
CA LYS A 533 -21.85 -17.19 5.84
C LYS A 533 -22.16 -18.67 6.10
N ASN A 534 -23.13 -18.99 6.94
CA ASN A 534 -23.41 -20.38 7.34
C ASN A 534 -24.10 -21.21 6.25
N ILE A 535 -24.96 -20.61 5.41
CA ILE A 535 -25.76 -21.37 4.42
C ILE A 535 -25.18 -21.39 3.01
N PHE A 536 -24.29 -20.44 2.67
CA PHE A 536 -23.74 -20.33 1.31
C PHE A 536 -22.23 -20.47 1.22
N LEU A 537 -21.49 -20.18 2.28
CA LEU A 537 -20.03 -20.02 2.21
C LEU A 537 -19.30 -21.06 3.06
N HIS A 538 -18.08 -21.38 2.66
CA HIS A 538 -17.18 -22.23 3.43
C HIS A 538 -16.45 -21.44 4.53
N ARG A 539 -15.83 -22.16 5.49
CA ARG A 539 -15.20 -21.60 6.70
C ARG A 539 -13.85 -20.87 6.47
N GLU A 540 -13.45 -20.62 5.22
CA GLU A 540 -12.23 -19.88 4.90
C GLU A 540 -12.23 -18.48 5.53
N LYS A 541 -11.10 -17.82 5.75
CA LYS A 541 -11.06 -16.48 6.37
C LYS A 541 -10.38 -15.46 5.47
N THR A 542 -10.92 -15.32 4.24
CA THR A 542 -10.39 -14.43 3.21
C THR A 542 -11.26 -13.19 3.00
N LEU A 543 -10.68 -12.13 2.46
CA LEU A 543 -11.41 -10.92 2.06
C LEU A 543 -12.44 -11.22 0.97
N GLY A 544 -12.09 -12.06 -0.02
CA GLY A 544 -13.01 -12.51 -1.08
C GLY A 544 -14.26 -13.16 -0.51
N ARG A 545 -14.11 -14.07 0.46
CA ARG A 545 -15.27 -14.64 1.17
C ARG A 545 -16.10 -13.55 1.85
N LYS A 546 -15.48 -12.54 2.45
CA LYS A 546 -16.22 -11.43 3.09
C LYS A 546 -17.00 -10.59 2.08
N VAL A 547 -16.45 -10.37 0.89
CA VAL A 547 -17.14 -9.70 -0.21
C VAL A 547 -18.36 -10.50 -0.68
N GLN A 548 -18.21 -11.83 -0.82
CA GLN A 548 -19.33 -12.73 -1.12
C GLN A 548 -20.40 -12.68 -0.02
N GLU A 549 -19.98 -12.69 1.25
CA GLU A 549 -20.87 -12.59 2.41
C GLU A 549 -21.71 -11.31 2.33
N VAL A 550 -21.13 -10.17 1.94
CA VAL A 550 -21.86 -8.91 1.75
C VAL A 550 -22.90 -9.03 0.64
N LEU A 551 -22.52 -9.50 -0.55
CA LEU A 551 -23.45 -9.63 -1.68
C LEU A 551 -24.60 -10.61 -1.38
N LEU A 552 -24.30 -11.73 -0.73
CA LEU A 552 -25.29 -12.73 -0.33
C LEU A 552 -26.18 -12.27 0.83
N THR A 553 -25.65 -11.47 1.76
CA THR A 553 -26.46 -10.84 2.82
C THR A 553 -27.47 -9.88 2.22
N TRP A 554 -27.04 -9.08 1.25
CA TRP A 554 -27.92 -8.17 0.53
C TRP A 554 -29.03 -8.92 -0.21
N TRP A 555 -28.69 -10.02 -0.89
CA TRP A 555 -29.67 -10.91 -1.51
C TRP A 555 -30.65 -11.53 -0.49
N LEU A 556 -30.15 -12.01 0.65
CA LEU A 556 -30.99 -12.57 1.72
C LEU A 556 -32.00 -11.57 2.27
N GLU A 557 -31.56 -10.34 2.55
CA GLU A 557 -32.42 -9.26 3.05
C GLU A 557 -33.49 -8.83 2.05
N ARG A 558 -33.23 -9.01 0.74
CA ARG A 558 -34.23 -8.76 -0.32
C ARG A 558 -35.21 -9.92 -0.48
N GLY A 559 -34.75 -11.15 -0.35
CA GLY A 559 -35.56 -12.33 -0.61
C GLY A 559 -36.32 -12.87 0.60
N LEU A 560 -35.81 -12.67 1.82
CA LEU A 560 -36.41 -13.12 3.06
C LEU A 560 -36.77 -11.91 3.95
N GLY A 561 -37.97 -11.91 4.52
CA GLY A 561 -38.30 -10.96 5.58
C GLY A 561 -37.51 -11.25 6.87
N LYS A 562 -37.37 -10.24 7.74
CA LYS A 562 -36.59 -10.35 9.00
C LYS A 562 -36.97 -11.55 9.88
N ALA A 563 -38.26 -11.85 10.00
CA ALA A 563 -38.73 -13.03 10.73
C ALA A 563 -38.23 -14.33 10.09
N GLY A 564 -38.26 -14.44 8.76
CA GLY A 564 -37.77 -15.61 8.04
C GLY A 564 -36.25 -15.78 8.16
N ILE A 565 -35.49 -14.68 8.09
CA ILE A 565 -34.03 -14.68 8.33
C ILE A 565 -33.73 -15.20 9.74
N LEU A 566 -34.43 -14.68 10.76
CA LEU A 566 -34.21 -15.08 12.14
C LEU A 566 -34.62 -16.54 12.40
N GLU A 567 -35.76 -16.98 11.86
CA GLU A 567 -36.21 -18.38 11.96
C GLU A 567 -35.18 -19.33 11.35
N LEU A 568 -34.71 -19.04 10.13
CA LEU A 568 -33.71 -19.85 9.45
C LEU A 568 -32.39 -19.85 10.23
N TYR A 569 -31.92 -18.69 10.69
CA TYR A 569 -30.71 -18.56 11.51
C TYR A 569 -30.77 -19.47 12.75
N LEU A 570 -31.81 -19.35 13.58
CA LEU A 570 -31.92 -20.14 14.82
C LEU A 570 -31.99 -21.66 14.56
N ASN A 571 -32.48 -22.07 13.39
CA ASN A 571 -32.62 -23.49 13.03
C ASN A 571 -31.36 -24.09 12.38
N VAL A 572 -30.39 -23.29 11.91
CA VAL A 572 -29.21 -23.81 11.19
C VAL A 572 -27.88 -23.52 11.86
N ILE A 573 -27.79 -22.57 12.79
CA ILE A 573 -26.49 -22.23 13.41
C ILE A 573 -25.97 -23.32 14.36
N GLU A 574 -24.65 -23.31 14.53
CA GLU A 574 -23.93 -24.17 15.47
C GLU A 574 -24.07 -23.64 16.91
N TYR A 575 -24.46 -24.50 17.84
CA TYR A 575 -24.51 -24.25 19.28
C TYR A 575 -23.42 -25.02 20.05
N GLY A 576 -22.73 -25.96 19.41
CA GLY A 576 -21.63 -26.73 19.98
C GLY A 576 -21.12 -27.78 18.98
N PRO A 577 -20.11 -28.60 19.35
CA PRO A 577 -19.56 -29.62 18.47
C PRO A 577 -20.65 -30.55 17.93
N SER A 578 -20.93 -30.46 16.62
CA SER A 578 -21.98 -31.23 15.94
C SER A 578 -23.41 -30.99 16.48
N ILE A 579 -23.65 -29.85 17.13
CA ILE A 579 -24.97 -29.45 17.64
C ILE A 579 -25.44 -28.25 16.83
N TYR A 580 -26.28 -28.51 15.83
CA TYR A 580 -26.83 -27.48 14.94
C TYR A 580 -28.33 -27.36 15.10
N GLY A 581 -28.82 -26.12 15.09
CA GLY A 581 -30.23 -25.77 15.23
C GLY A 581 -30.77 -25.79 16.66
N ILE A 582 -31.66 -24.85 16.96
CA ILE A 582 -32.17 -24.59 18.31
C ILE A 582 -32.87 -25.80 18.94
N LYS A 583 -33.54 -26.64 18.14
CA LYS A 583 -34.20 -27.86 18.64
C LYS A 583 -33.21 -28.82 19.29
N ASN A 584 -32.09 -29.05 18.60
CA ASN A 584 -31.05 -29.94 19.06
C ASN A 584 -30.31 -29.33 20.24
N ALA A 585 -30.03 -28.02 20.21
CA ALA A 585 -29.42 -27.31 21.32
C ALA A 585 -30.28 -27.37 22.61
N ALA A 586 -31.57 -27.03 22.54
CA ALA A 586 -32.46 -27.06 23.70
C ALA A 586 -32.57 -28.45 24.33
N ARG A 587 -32.61 -29.50 23.49
CA ARG A 587 -32.60 -30.90 23.94
C ARG A 587 -31.27 -31.30 24.55
N HIS A 588 -30.16 -30.94 23.90
CA HIS A 588 -28.81 -31.30 24.36
C HIS A 588 -28.45 -30.66 25.69
N TYR A 589 -28.60 -29.34 25.80
CA TYR A 589 -28.17 -28.60 26.99
C TYR A 589 -29.15 -28.71 28.15
N PHE A 590 -30.46 -28.84 27.87
CA PHE A 590 -31.50 -28.70 28.89
C PHE A 590 -32.58 -29.79 28.85
N GLY A 591 -32.56 -30.69 27.88
CA GLY A 591 -33.62 -31.71 27.74
C GLY A 591 -35.00 -31.13 27.44
N ARG A 592 -35.07 -29.89 26.91
CA ARG A 592 -36.31 -29.12 26.76
C ARG A 592 -36.68 -28.86 25.29
N HIS A 593 -37.95 -28.54 25.07
CA HIS A 593 -38.39 -27.94 23.81
C HIS A 593 -37.95 -26.47 23.74
N PRO A 594 -37.62 -25.91 22.56
CA PRO A 594 -37.22 -24.49 22.44
C PRO A 594 -38.22 -23.46 23.00
N ARG A 595 -39.53 -23.76 22.95
CA ARG A 595 -40.58 -22.95 23.59
C ARG A 595 -40.48 -22.85 25.12
N ASP A 596 -39.85 -23.85 25.74
CA ASP A 596 -39.78 -24.03 27.18
C ASP A 596 -38.46 -23.47 27.77
N LEU A 597 -37.61 -22.86 26.95
CA LEU A 597 -36.35 -22.27 27.41
C LEU A 597 -36.62 -21.08 28.34
N SER A 598 -36.02 -21.11 29.52
CA SER A 598 -36.03 -19.97 30.44
C SER A 598 -35.12 -18.85 29.94
N LEU A 599 -35.23 -17.67 30.54
CA LEU A 599 -34.35 -16.54 30.23
C LEU A 599 -32.87 -16.83 30.53
N ALA A 600 -32.57 -17.55 31.62
CA ALA A 600 -31.19 -17.93 31.92
C ALA A 600 -30.64 -18.95 30.91
N GLN A 601 -31.44 -19.94 30.52
CA GLN A 601 -31.06 -20.93 29.51
C GLN A 601 -30.87 -20.28 28.13
N GLY A 602 -31.74 -19.34 27.77
CA GLY A 602 -31.59 -18.54 26.57
C GLY A 602 -30.32 -17.68 26.58
N ALA A 603 -30.04 -17.01 27.71
CA ALA A 603 -28.83 -16.22 27.87
C ALA A 603 -27.56 -17.06 27.75
N PHE A 604 -27.57 -18.29 28.29
CA PHE A 604 -26.46 -19.24 28.09
C PHE A 604 -26.26 -19.55 26.60
N LEU A 605 -27.32 -19.95 25.90
CA LEU A 605 -27.23 -20.29 24.47
C LEU A 605 -26.79 -19.11 23.61
N ALA A 606 -27.20 -17.89 23.95
CA ALA A 606 -26.73 -16.68 23.26
C ALA A 606 -25.24 -16.44 23.52
N CYS A 607 -24.78 -16.53 24.77
CA CYS A 607 -23.38 -16.29 25.13
C CYS A 607 -22.36 -17.27 24.51
N ILE A 608 -22.80 -18.45 24.03
CA ILE A 608 -21.91 -19.41 23.37
C ILE A 608 -21.80 -19.22 21.85
N LEU A 609 -22.76 -18.52 21.22
CA LEU A 609 -22.82 -18.33 19.76
C LEU A 609 -21.54 -17.78 19.11
N PRO A 610 -20.78 -16.85 19.72
CA PRO A 610 -19.57 -16.33 19.09
C PRO A 610 -18.50 -17.39 18.81
N ASN A 611 -18.45 -18.45 19.63
CA ASN A 611 -17.51 -19.55 19.46
C ASN A 611 -18.02 -20.84 20.13
N PRO A 612 -19.00 -21.52 19.52
CA PRO A 612 -19.78 -22.58 20.18
C PRO A 612 -18.90 -23.75 20.65
N LYS A 613 -17.93 -24.15 19.81
CA LYS A 613 -16.96 -25.21 20.14
C LYS A 613 -16.07 -24.84 21.32
N ARG A 614 -15.56 -23.61 21.36
CA ARG A 614 -14.72 -23.15 22.48
C ARG A 614 -15.51 -23.11 23.77
N TYR A 615 -16.76 -22.64 23.74
CA TYR A 615 -17.59 -22.51 24.94
C TYR A 615 -18.24 -23.81 25.39
N TYR A 616 -18.11 -24.90 24.64
CA TYR A 616 -18.61 -26.23 24.99
C TYR A 616 -18.08 -26.75 26.34
N HIS A 617 -16.90 -26.29 26.77
CA HIS A 617 -16.35 -26.62 28.08
C HIS A 617 -17.28 -26.22 29.24
N ASN A 618 -18.14 -25.20 29.08
CA ASN A 618 -19.12 -24.85 30.11
C ASN A 618 -20.14 -25.98 30.33
N TYR A 619 -20.48 -26.74 29.29
CA TYR A 619 -21.36 -27.89 29.43
C TYR A 619 -20.65 -29.09 30.04
N THR A 620 -19.41 -29.37 29.61
CA THR A 620 -18.66 -30.54 30.10
C THR A 620 -18.18 -30.36 31.54
N ASN A 621 -17.67 -29.17 31.89
CA ASN A 621 -16.99 -28.90 33.16
C ASN A 621 -17.86 -28.09 34.14
N GLY A 622 -19.06 -27.68 33.72
CA GLY A 622 -19.92 -26.78 34.49
C GLY A 622 -19.77 -25.32 34.09
N LEU A 623 -20.79 -24.51 34.41
CA LEU A 623 -20.87 -23.12 34.02
C LEU A 623 -19.72 -22.32 34.66
N SER A 624 -18.83 -21.77 33.85
CA SER A 624 -17.73 -20.94 34.33
C SER A 624 -18.24 -19.60 34.89
N SER A 625 -17.55 -19.06 35.91
CA SER A 625 -17.90 -17.76 36.50
C SER A 625 -17.89 -16.62 35.47
N SER A 626 -16.98 -16.67 34.49
CA SER A 626 -16.92 -15.69 33.40
C SER A 626 -18.18 -15.74 32.53
N THR A 627 -18.62 -16.94 32.13
CA THR A 627 -19.83 -17.11 31.33
C THR A 627 -21.07 -16.72 32.13
N ALA A 628 -21.16 -17.12 33.40
CA ALA A 628 -22.24 -16.70 34.29
C ALA A 628 -22.31 -15.17 34.44
N ASN A 629 -21.17 -14.49 34.56
CA ASN A 629 -21.12 -13.03 34.63
C ASN A 629 -21.56 -12.37 33.31
N ASN A 630 -21.19 -12.94 32.16
CA ASN A 630 -21.68 -12.46 30.87
C ASN A 630 -23.20 -12.61 30.74
N MET A 631 -23.75 -13.75 31.19
CA MET A 631 -25.21 -13.97 31.22
C MET A 631 -25.91 -12.96 32.12
N ARG A 632 -25.39 -12.70 33.34
CA ARG A 632 -25.95 -11.70 34.26
C ARG A 632 -25.92 -10.30 33.65
N ARG A 633 -24.83 -9.91 32.98
CA ARG A 633 -24.72 -8.62 32.27
C ARG A 633 -25.74 -8.51 31.15
N LEU A 634 -25.87 -9.56 30.34
CA LEU A 634 -26.83 -9.62 29.23
C LEU A 634 -28.26 -9.42 29.75
N ILE A 635 -28.67 -10.18 30.77
CA ILE A 635 -30.03 -10.13 31.31
C ILE A 635 -30.33 -8.77 31.97
N LYS A 636 -29.40 -8.23 32.77
CA LYS A 636 -29.55 -6.90 33.37
C LYS A 636 -29.72 -5.81 32.31
N HIS A 637 -28.95 -5.88 31.23
CA HIS A 637 -29.07 -4.92 30.13
C HIS A 637 -30.39 -5.10 29.37
N MET A 638 -30.82 -6.34 29.13
CA MET A 638 -32.14 -6.62 28.54
C MET A 638 -33.27 -6.01 29.37
N HIS A 639 -33.19 -6.09 30.70
CA HIS A 639 -34.15 -5.43 31.59
C HIS A 639 -34.08 -3.90 31.48
N ALA A 640 -32.88 -3.32 31.49
CA ALA A 640 -32.67 -1.88 31.32
C ALA A 640 -33.25 -1.34 30.00
N LYS A 641 -33.19 -2.14 28.93
CA LYS A 641 -33.79 -1.83 27.61
C LYS A 641 -35.27 -2.24 27.49
N GLY A 642 -35.92 -2.62 28.58
CA GLY A 642 -37.34 -2.98 28.61
C GLY A 642 -37.70 -4.24 27.82
N ARG A 643 -36.73 -5.10 27.50
CA ARG A 643 -36.97 -6.37 26.77
C ARG A 643 -37.55 -7.46 27.67
N VAL A 644 -37.30 -7.37 28.98
CA VAL A 644 -37.83 -8.28 30.01
C VAL A 644 -38.22 -7.51 31.26
N ASP A 645 -39.27 -7.96 31.95
CA ASP A 645 -39.70 -7.34 33.21
C ASP A 645 -38.80 -7.74 34.40
N GLU A 646 -39.05 -7.09 35.54
CA GLU A 646 -38.29 -7.29 36.77
C GLU A 646 -38.46 -8.71 37.34
N ALA A 647 -39.65 -9.32 37.17
CA ALA A 647 -39.91 -10.68 37.63
C ALA A 647 -39.07 -11.70 36.85
N ALA A 648 -38.96 -11.54 35.53
CA ALA A 648 -38.11 -12.36 34.67
C ALA A 648 -36.62 -12.16 34.98
N LEU A 649 -36.18 -10.91 35.21
CA LEU A 649 -34.81 -10.60 35.64
C LEU A 649 -34.45 -11.36 36.92
N ASN A 650 -35.26 -11.22 37.97
CA ASN A 650 -35.00 -11.81 39.28
C ASN A 650 -35.00 -13.35 39.22
N ALA A 651 -35.96 -13.93 38.49
CA ALA A 651 -36.02 -15.38 38.30
C ALA A 651 -34.78 -15.91 37.55
N ALA A 652 -34.34 -15.22 36.50
CA ALA A 652 -33.19 -15.63 35.71
C ALA A 652 -31.88 -15.51 36.50
N LEU A 653 -31.69 -14.45 37.30
CA LEU A 653 -30.52 -14.32 38.16
C LEU A 653 -30.46 -15.44 39.21
N ALA A 654 -31.59 -15.78 39.82
CA ALA A 654 -31.69 -16.87 40.79
C ALA A 654 -31.48 -18.26 40.14
N GLU A 655 -31.85 -18.43 38.86
CA GLU A 655 -31.56 -19.64 38.09
C GLU A 655 -30.06 -19.76 37.77
N ILE A 656 -29.37 -18.65 37.45
CA ILE A 656 -27.93 -18.66 37.17
C ILE A 656 -27.11 -19.18 38.37
N ASP A 657 -27.51 -18.82 39.59
CA ASP A 657 -26.80 -19.26 40.81
C ASP A 657 -26.93 -20.78 41.05
N ARG A 658 -27.93 -21.42 40.44
CA ARG A 658 -28.19 -22.85 40.53
C ARG A 658 -28.26 -23.51 39.14
N PHE A 659 -27.51 -22.95 38.18
CA PHE A 659 -27.62 -23.32 36.78
C PHE A 659 -27.20 -24.77 36.57
N ALA A 660 -28.07 -25.55 35.92
CA ALA A 660 -27.85 -26.97 35.70
C ALA A 660 -28.09 -27.33 34.24
N PHE A 661 -27.18 -28.15 33.70
CA PHE A 661 -27.34 -28.75 32.38
C PHE A 661 -28.01 -30.12 32.51
N GLN A 662 -28.76 -30.49 31.48
CA GLN A 662 -29.16 -31.88 31.29
C GLN A 662 -27.91 -32.73 31.05
N LYS A 663 -27.76 -33.83 31.80
CA LYS A 663 -26.69 -34.80 31.55
C LYS A 663 -27.25 -36.03 30.84
N GLU A 664 -26.40 -36.68 30.06
CA GLU A 664 -26.75 -37.90 29.34
C GLU A 664 -27.22 -39.00 30.31
N GLY A 665 -28.31 -39.67 29.97
CA GLY A 665 -28.94 -40.69 30.82
C GLY A 665 -29.89 -40.16 31.91
N GLN A 666 -29.94 -38.86 32.16
CA GLN A 666 -31.00 -38.29 33.02
C GLN A 666 -32.33 -38.25 32.26
N PRO A 667 -33.48 -38.53 32.92
CA PRO A 667 -34.76 -38.31 32.30
C PRO A 667 -34.90 -36.83 31.92
N PRO A 668 -35.58 -36.50 30.81
CA PRO A 668 -35.86 -35.11 30.47
C PRO A 668 -36.61 -34.45 31.63
N PRO A 669 -36.33 -33.18 31.93
CA PRO A 669 -37.05 -32.49 32.98
C PRO A 669 -38.54 -32.46 32.64
N GLY A 670 -39.38 -32.48 33.67
CA GLY A 670 -40.82 -32.30 33.48
C GLY A 670 -41.16 -31.01 32.73
N PRO A 671 -42.39 -30.90 32.20
CA PRO A 671 -42.84 -29.69 31.50
C PRO A 671 -42.53 -28.47 32.36
N SER A 672 -41.91 -27.45 31.78
CA SER A 672 -41.68 -26.19 32.51
C SER A 672 -43.04 -25.61 32.88
N GLY A 673 -43.20 -25.21 34.14
CA GLY A 673 -44.26 -24.27 34.50
C GLY A 673 -44.10 -22.96 33.75
N ILE A 674 -45.09 -22.08 33.85
CA ILE A 674 -44.98 -20.71 33.32
C ILE A 674 -43.73 -20.06 33.95
N HIS A 675 -42.76 -19.69 33.10
CA HIS A 675 -41.56 -18.97 33.55
C HIS A 675 -42.00 -17.65 34.20
N PRO A 676 -41.47 -17.28 35.38
CA PRO A 676 -41.86 -16.03 36.02
C PRO A 676 -41.56 -14.81 35.16
N GLY A 677 -42.48 -13.85 35.19
CA GLY A 677 -42.37 -12.60 34.42
C GLY A 677 -42.70 -12.76 32.94
N SER A 678 -42.31 -11.76 32.16
CA SER A 678 -42.64 -11.63 30.76
C SER A 678 -41.50 -10.99 29.95
N ALA A 679 -41.45 -11.33 28.68
CA ALA A 679 -40.65 -10.62 27.68
C ALA A 679 -41.54 -9.64 26.92
N ALA A 680 -40.95 -8.53 26.47
CA ALA A 680 -41.64 -7.59 25.61
C ALA A 680 -42.07 -8.26 24.29
N ILE A 681 -43.14 -7.75 23.68
CA ILE A 681 -43.62 -8.23 22.38
C ILE A 681 -42.50 -7.99 21.35
N LEU A 682 -42.20 -9.01 20.55
CA LEU A 682 -41.16 -8.94 19.52
C LEU A 682 -41.63 -8.14 18.31
N PRO A 683 -40.72 -7.49 17.55
CA PRO A 683 -41.12 -6.64 16.42
C PRO A 683 -41.98 -7.35 15.37
N TYR A 684 -41.67 -8.61 15.05
CA TYR A 684 -42.46 -9.41 14.09
C TYR A 684 -43.85 -9.83 14.61
N MET A 685 -44.13 -9.60 15.90
CA MET A 685 -45.43 -9.80 16.55
C MET A 685 -46.16 -8.47 16.80
N GLY A 686 -45.68 -7.35 16.23
CA GLY A 686 -46.25 -6.01 16.43
C GLY A 686 -45.68 -5.24 17.62
N GLY A 687 -44.56 -5.69 18.19
CA GLY A 687 -43.83 -4.97 19.23
C GLY A 687 -42.97 -3.81 18.71
N PRO A 688 -42.44 -2.96 19.59
CA PRO A 688 -41.57 -1.85 19.20
C PRO A 688 -40.20 -2.33 18.72
N LEU A 689 -39.52 -1.50 17.92
CA LEU A 689 -38.09 -1.65 17.67
C LEU A 689 -37.32 -1.26 18.94
N PHE A 690 -36.22 -1.96 19.23
CA PHE A 690 -35.36 -1.69 20.38
C PHE A 690 -34.05 -1.06 19.93
N ASP A 691 -33.50 -0.18 20.76
CA ASP A 691 -32.23 0.47 20.50
C ASP A 691 -31.05 -0.52 20.50
N PRO A 692 -29.96 -0.21 19.76
CA PRO A 692 -28.74 -1.00 19.74
C PRO A 692 -28.06 -1.14 21.10
N TRP A 693 -27.33 -2.25 21.25
CA TRP A 693 -26.71 -2.72 22.50
C TRP A 693 -25.49 -1.92 23.00
N GLU A 694 -24.92 -1.02 22.18
CA GLU A 694 -23.55 -0.52 22.39
C GLU A 694 -23.40 0.89 22.96
N GLU A 695 -24.44 1.73 22.97
CA GLU A 695 -24.29 3.12 23.43
C GLU A 695 -23.96 3.22 24.94
N GLU A 696 -24.29 2.21 25.75
CA GLU A 696 -24.12 2.24 27.22
C GLU A 696 -22.96 1.39 27.76
N LEU A 697 -22.41 0.43 27.00
CA LEU A 697 -21.34 -0.46 27.49
C LEU A 697 -19.92 0.11 27.26
N ALA A 698 -19.84 1.34 26.76
CA ALA A 698 -18.61 2.09 26.54
C ALA A 698 -18.38 3.14 27.63
N GLY A 699 -18.25 2.72 28.90
CA GLY A 699 -17.73 3.59 29.96
C GLY A 699 -18.38 3.35 31.33
N ASP A 700 -17.59 2.88 32.29
CA ASP A 700 -17.81 3.24 33.69
C ASP A 700 -17.47 4.73 33.83
N ASP A 701 -18.49 5.58 33.89
CA ASP A 701 -18.68 6.66 34.89
C ASP A 701 -19.98 7.45 34.58
N PRO A 702 -20.74 7.89 35.60
CA PRO A 702 -22.02 8.56 35.41
C PRO A 702 -21.78 10.01 34.93
N VAL A 703 -22.11 10.30 33.68
CA VAL A 703 -22.36 11.68 33.26
C VAL A 703 -23.81 11.99 33.62
N GLU A 704 -24.01 12.84 34.62
CA GLU A 704 -25.32 13.41 34.94
C GLU A 704 -25.94 14.06 33.69
N PRO A 705 -27.25 13.89 33.47
CA PRO A 705 -27.92 14.51 32.33
C PRO A 705 -28.05 16.01 32.61
N THR A 706 -27.36 16.83 31.83
CA THR A 706 -27.65 18.27 31.76
C THR A 706 -28.40 18.58 30.48
N ARG A 707 -29.65 19.03 30.71
CA ARG A 707 -30.67 19.68 29.87
C ARG A 707 -30.39 19.96 28.41
#